data_AF-A0A925ND61-F1
#
_entry.id   AF-A0A925ND61-F1
#
_cell.length_a   1.000
_cell.length_b   1.000
_cell.length_c   1.000
_cell.angle_alpha   90.00
_cell.angle_beta   90.00
_cell.angle_gamma   90.00
#
_symmetry.space_group_name_H-M   'P 1'
#
loop_
_entity.id
_entity.type
_entity.pdbx_description
1 polymer ?
#
loop_
_entity_poly.entity_id
_entity_poly.type
_entity_poly.pdbx_seq_one_letter_code
_entity_poly.pdbx_strand_id
1 'polypeptide(L)'
;MKHRARFLLATVLAWLAVTPLAWAQTYTATADATTQVAYPWIDISSTGTQLPLADDAISGDIALGFNFAFGSTTYTTVNVTANGMLQFGATTSGGFTNSALPLTGGGSEPNIDAAMLPLWDDLNPNGDGTLIRYRSIGVSPNRVFVVSWLAVPYYCSNTGSTCNNGQDQTRLISATFQVQLHEQGHFVYRYGVVDGSGGTHTAGPTVSNPAGAVVGYELTNSDYAEYSFRTASVPNNRTILWQRPVSAATPGGFNAFDTGTASGSITGFIRTKIAGTAFNLAVVALNSARTAVLTTFTGDVRVELLDTRDNSGTLNATTGCRATWTSVLSTSTLNFVIGDAGRDTIALTQANSWRDVRVRISYPATGTATVVGCSTDNFALRPASLANLNATDATLLAAGTTRPLDNSAATGGNVHKAGLPFTVRATAVNGAATPATTSNYTGTPTVFVSACSGAACSAALGALTLTPTAAAGVIDTATASYTEAGAFNLQLVDSSFAGVDATDGSTPAEMSFTSATVTVGRFVPDHFDLVLLTTPVLRTFNSSTCSPRSFTYLGQPFGYAAAPQATVLARNAAGATTVNYPNAKLSALVRSQTYTPLIGATPGLDSSTATLPSITANSNGTATLAAQASDLLSMVRPTTTPMAPFNASISLAWSVTDTSETGSGNGNITTTTPLNMANIAFDQGSEFRFGVLKLSSAYGSELINLAVPVELQYWNGSTFATNAGDSCTSLPLSSLALGTYRGNLAACETAPGSAGVVFTNGRGLLRMLPPGSGNAGSADATINLGAVATGQQCSAVGAAATPAVTAAMPWLQGRRTTAATYNQDPVARISFGQYRSPLIHLREVY
;
A
#
# COMPACT_ATOMS: atom_id res chain seq x y z
N MET A 1 -5.39 -18.59 79.71
CA MET A 1 -5.78 -17.23 79.27
C MET A 1 -6.50 -17.37 77.92
N LYS A 2 -7.76 -16.93 77.86
CA LYS A 2 -8.59 -16.57 76.66
C LYS A 2 -8.77 -17.68 75.58
N HIS A 3 -9.88 -18.42 75.61
CA HIS A 3 -11.20 -18.14 74.98
C HIS A 3 -11.31 -18.68 73.54
N ARG A 4 -12.09 -19.76 73.36
CA ARG A 4 -13.46 -19.81 72.74
C ARG A 4 -13.35 -20.24 71.26
N ALA A 5 -14.17 -21.10 70.67
CA ALA A 5 -15.37 -21.87 71.05
C ALA A 5 -15.57 -22.95 69.95
N ARG A 6 -15.85 -24.22 70.29
CA ARG A 6 -17.18 -24.91 70.24
C ARG A 6 -17.71 -25.17 68.80
N PHE A 7 -18.26 -26.31 68.36
CA PHE A 7 -19.07 -27.42 68.91
C PHE A 7 -18.93 -28.61 67.88
N LEU A 8 -18.67 -29.89 68.22
CA LEU A 8 -19.58 -30.97 68.70
C LEU A 8 -20.91 -31.06 67.89
N LEU A 9 -21.51 -32.17 67.45
CA LEU A 9 -21.52 -33.62 67.75
C LEU A 9 -22.48 -34.22 66.67
N ALA A 10 -22.33 -35.41 66.07
CA ALA A 10 -22.85 -36.71 66.51
C ALA A 10 -23.39 -37.47 65.27
N THR A 11 -22.81 -38.61 64.90
CA THR A 11 -23.39 -39.57 63.95
C THR A 11 -24.06 -40.69 64.73
N VAL A 12 -25.39 -40.81 64.63
CA VAL A 12 -26.17 -41.94 65.16
C VAL A 12 -26.53 -42.87 64.01
N LEU A 13 -26.16 -44.15 64.19
CA LEU A 13 -26.56 -45.28 63.38
C LEU A 13 -27.92 -45.80 63.89
N ALA A 14 -28.92 -45.89 63.04
CA ALA A 14 -30.13 -46.67 63.30
C ALA A 14 -30.59 -47.35 62.01
N TRP A 15 -30.35 -48.65 61.94
CA TRP A 15 -30.98 -49.57 61.00
C TRP A 15 -32.48 -49.64 61.32
N LEU A 16 -33.31 -49.26 60.35
CA LEU A 16 -34.71 -49.66 60.26
C LEU A 16 -34.91 -50.19 58.84
N ALA A 17 -35.05 -51.51 58.76
CA ALA A 17 -35.43 -52.20 57.54
C ALA A 17 -36.88 -51.82 57.18
N VAL A 18 -37.03 -50.97 56.18
CA VAL A 18 -38.19 -50.96 55.29
C VAL A 18 -37.59 -51.00 53.89
N THR A 19 -37.74 -52.11 53.20
CA THR A 19 -37.55 -52.17 51.75
C THR A 19 -38.82 -51.59 51.10
N PRO A 20 -38.79 -50.43 50.44
CA PRO A 20 -39.42 -50.35 49.15
C PRO A 20 -38.44 -50.99 48.16
N LEU A 21 -38.83 -52.10 47.55
CA LEU A 21 -38.16 -52.56 46.34
C LEU A 21 -38.11 -51.38 45.37
N ALA A 22 -36.90 -51.09 44.89
CA ALA A 22 -36.61 -49.98 43.99
C ALA A 22 -37.44 -50.12 42.71
N TRP A 23 -38.27 -49.12 42.40
CA TRP A 23 -38.77 -48.94 41.05
C TRP A 23 -37.59 -48.54 40.16
N ALA A 24 -37.16 -49.41 39.27
CA ALA A 24 -36.33 -48.96 38.17
C ALA A 24 -37.27 -48.26 37.19
N GLN A 25 -37.31 -46.93 37.12
CA GLN A 25 -38.07 -46.24 36.08
C GLN A 25 -37.20 -46.13 34.83
N THR A 26 -37.27 -47.10 33.91
CA THR A 26 -36.45 -47.06 32.68
C THR A 26 -36.76 -45.85 31.81
N TYR A 27 -38.00 -45.39 31.83
CA TYR A 27 -38.47 -44.18 31.15
C TYR A 27 -38.92 -43.11 32.15
N THR A 28 -38.57 -41.86 31.88
CA THR A 28 -39.05 -40.67 32.61
C THR A 28 -40.04 -39.88 31.75
N ALA A 29 -41.14 -39.44 32.37
CA ALA A 29 -42.14 -38.60 31.73
C ALA A 29 -41.71 -37.12 31.70
N THR A 30 -41.78 -36.49 30.52
CA THR A 30 -41.62 -35.03 30.33
C THR A 30 -42.87 -34.48 29.65
N ALA A 31 -43.42 -33.41 30.19
CA ALA A 31 -44.66 -32.84 29.71
C ALA A 31 -44.65 -31.31 29.85
N ASP A 32 -43.80 -30.66 29.05
CA ASP A 32 -43.65 -29.21 28.96
C ASP A 32 -44.13 -28.69 27.59
N ALA A 33 -44.13 -27.36 27.41
CA ALA A 33 -44.57 -26.74 26.16
C ALA A 33 -43.68 -27.13 24.96
N THR A 34 -42.39 -27.34 25.18
CA THR A 34 -41.44 -27.77 24.12
C THR A 34 -41.73 -29.17 23.61
N THR A 35 -42.07 -30.09 24.52
CA THR A 35 -42.50 -31.45 24.20
C THR A 35 -43.78 -31.42 23.36
N GLN A 36 -44.73 -30.56 23.72
CA GLN A 36 -45.99 -30.44 22.98
C GLN A 36 -45.81 -29.95 21.54
N VAL A 37 -44.85 -29.04 21.29
CA VAL A 37 -44.52 -28.57 19.94
C VAL A 37 -43.77 -29.63 19.13
N ALA A 38 -42.83 -30.34 19.77
CA ALA A 38 -41.99 -31.34 19.11
C ALA A 38 -42.77 -32.57 18.63
N TYR A 39 -43.83 -32.96 19.36
CA TYR A 39 -44.65 -34.13 19.06
C TYR A 39 -46.12 -33.73 18.86
N PRO A 40 -46.48 -33.20 17.66
CA PRO A 40 -47.84 -32.79 17.34
C PRO A 40 -48.79 -33.99 17.20
N TRP A 41 -50.10 -33.72 17.17
CA TRP A 41 -51.10 -34.73 16.82
C TRP A 41 -50.86 -35.25 15.40
N ILE A 42 -50.92 -36.57 15.20
CA ILE A 42 -50.72 -37.19 13.89
C ILE A 42 -52.06 -37.74 13.44
N ASP A 43 -52.73 -37.01 12.54
CA ASP A 43 -54.07 -37.37 12.10
C ASP A 43 -54.06 -38.59 11.17
N ILE A 44 -54.48 -39.73 11.71
CA ILE A 44 -54.68 -40.99 10.97
C ILE A 44 -56.16 -41.32 10.76
N SER A 45 -57.09 -40.38 11.03
CA SER A 45 -58.54 -40.60 10.91
C SER A 45 -58.99 -41.01 9.51
N SER A 46 -58.32 -40.54 8.45
CA SER A 46 -58.63 -40.89 7.06
C SER A 46 -57.67 -41.92 6.45
N THR A 47 -56.56 -42.22 7.12
CA THR A 47 -55.44 -42.96 6.51
C THR A 47 -54.95 -44.17 7.29
N GLY A 48 -55.35 -44.31 8.56
CA GLY A 48 -55.02 -45.46 9.39
C GLY A 48 -55.92 -46.66 9.08
N THR A 49 -55.38 -47.85 9.33
CA THR A 49 -56.13 -49.10 9.27
C THR A 49 -57.16 -49.12 10.41
N GLN A 50 -58.42 -49.38 10.07
CA GLN A 50 -59.53 -49.49 11.01
C GLN A 50 -59.39 -50.74 11.88
N LEU A 51 -59.67 -50.60 13.18
CA LEU A 51 -59.58 -51.69 14.15
C LEU A 51 -60.93 -51.86 14.88
N PRO A 52 -61.83 -52.73 14.38
CA PRO A 52 -63.18 -52.91 14.91
C PRO A 52 -63.17 -53.76 16.18
N LEU A 53 -62.71 -53.20 17.28
CA LEU A 53 -62.77 -53.85 18.59
C LEU A 53 -64.19 -53.72 19.17
N ALA A 54 -64.72 -54.81 19.71
CA ALA A 54 -65.91 -54.79 20.55
C ALA A 54 -65.55 -54.35 21.98
N ASP A 55 -66.57 -54.26 22.83
CA ASP A 55 -66.38 -54.06 24.26
C ASP A 55 -65.42 -55.10 24.86
N ASP A 56 -64.52 -54.66 25.75
CA ASP A 56 -63.48 -55.48 26.40
C ASP A 56 -62.58 -56.32 25.45
N ALA A 57 -62.53 -55.98 24.15
CA ALA A 57 -61.77 -56.74 23.15
C ALA A 57 -60.31 -56.29 23.01
N ILE A 58 -59.48 -57.21 22.53
CA ILE A 58 -58.07 -56.97 22.16
C ILE A 58 -57.82 -57.41 20.71
N SER A 59 -56.95 -56.72 20.00
CA SER A 59 -56.53 -57.09 18.66
C SER A 59 -55.62 -58.31 18.61
N GLY A 60 -55.54 -58.97 17.45
CA GLY A 60 -54.38 -59.81 17.12
C GLY A 60 -53.09 -58.98 16.98
N ASP A 61 -51.99 -59.64 16.66
CA ASP A 61 -50.68 -58.99 16.52
C ASP A 61 -50.66 -58.01 15.35
N ILE A 62 -50.37 -56.74 15.64
CA ILE A 62 -50.23 -55.68 14.65
C ILE A 62 -48.74 -55.42 14.41
N ALA A 63 -48.29 -55.56 13.16
CA ALA A 63 -46.90 -55.29 12.80
C ALA A 63 -46.57 -53.78 12.93
N LEU A 64 -45.51 -53.47 13.68
CA LEU A 64 -45.03 -52.09 13.87
C LEU A 64 -44.37 -51.53 12.61
N GLY A 65 -43.80 -52.41 11.77
CA GLY A 65 -43.03 -52.04 10.58
C GLY A 65 -41.59 -51.63 10.88
N PHE A 66 -41.13 -51.74 12.12
CA PHE A 66 -39.76 -51.55 12.59
C PHE A 66 -39.53 -52.28 13.92
N ASN A 67 -38.26 -52.40 14.33
CA ASN A 67 -37.89 -52.93 15.64
C ASN A 67 -38.06 -51.82 16.68
N PHE A 68 -38.96 -52.01 17.64
CA PHE A 68 -39.15 -51.09 18.76
C PHE A 68 -38.56 -51.68 20.03
N ALA A 69 -37.60 -50.98 20.64
CA ALA A 69 -37.05 -51.36 21.94
C ALA A 69 -37.91 -50.81 23.07
N PHE A 70 -38.60 -51.69 23.79
CA PHE A 70 -39.31 -51.34 25.02
C PHE A 70 -38.59 -51.98 26.20
N GLY A 71 -37.88 -51.15 26.97
CA GLY A 71 -36.93 -51.62 27.98
C GLY A 71 -35.71 -52.29 27.34
N SER A 72 -35.39 -53.52 27.75
CA SER A 72 -34.33 -54.34 27.16
C SER A 72 -34.82 -55.28 26.04
N THR A 73 -36.13 -55.38 25.83
CA THR A 73 -36.73 -56.29 24.85
C THR A 73 -37.08 -55.55 23.56
N THR A 74 -36.82 -56.20 22.43
CA THR A 74 -37.18 -55.68 21.11
C THR A 74 -38.44 -56.35 20.62
N TYR A 75 -39.42 -55.54 20.23
CA TYR A 75 -40.70 -55.98 19.69
C TYR A 75 -40.86 -55.55 18.23
N THR A 76 -41.54 -56.39 17.46
CA THR A 76 -41.90 -56.10 16.06
C THR A 76 -43.41 -56.05 15.84
N THR A 77 -44.18 -56.46 16.85
CA THR A 77 -45.64 -56.46 16.88
C THR A 77 -46.15 -55.84 18.18
N VAL A 78 -47.40 -55.40 18.18
CA VAL A 78 -48.13 -54.88 19.34
C VAL A 78 -49.61 -55.28 19.25
N ASN A 79 -50.27 -55.44 20.38
CA ASN A 79 -51.72 -55.63 20.47
C ASN A 79 -52.35 -54.37 21.08
N VAL A 80 -53.53 -54.00 20.60
CA VAL A 80 -54.29 -52.82 21.05
C VAL A 80 -55.60 -53.27 21.68
N THR A 81 -55.94 -52.74 22.85
CA THR A 81 -57.20 -53.04 23.54
C THR A 81 -58.25 -51.95 23.31
N ALA A 82 -59.52 -52.32 23.39
CA ALA A 82 -60.65 -51.38 23.38
C ALA A 82 -60.50 -50.34 24.49
N ASN A 83 -60.11 -50.80 25.67
CA ASN A 83 -59.92 -50.06 26.92
C ASN A 83 -58.65 -49.20 26.99
N GLY A 84 -58.01 -48.86 25.87
CA GLY A 84 -56.96 -47.84 25.86
C GLY A 84 -55.58 -48.32 26.33
N MET A 85 -55.24 -49.59 26.12
CA MET A 85 -53.89 -50.14 26.37
C MET A 85 -53.22 -50.64 25.08
N LEU A 86 -51.89 -50.60 25.07
CA LEU A 86 -51.03 -51.37 24.17
C LEU A 86 -50.33 -52.46 24.99
N GLN A 87 -50.29 -53.69 24.48
CA GLN A 87 -49.54 -54.80 25.06
C GLN A 87 -48.53 -55.35 24.05
N PHE A 88 -47.32 -55.62 24.50
CA PHE A 88 -46.27 -56.19 23.67
C PHE A 88 -46.10 -57.68 23.98
N GLY A 89 -46.80 -58.53 23.22
CA GLY A 89 -46.93 -59.96 23.49
C GLY A 89 -48.12 -60.26 24.41
N ALA A 90 -49.32 -59.81 23.99
CA ALA A 90 -50.50 -59.78 24.85
C ALA A 90 -50.84 -61.11 25.54
N THR A 91 -51.29 -61.00 26.79
CA THR A 91 -51.70 -62.15 27.63
C THR A 91 -53.15 -62.06 28.11
N THR A 92 -53.79 -60.89 28.02
CA THR A 92 -55.16 -60.66 28.53
C THR A 92 -55.87 -59.53 27.77
N SER A 93 -57.21 -59.47 27.82
CA SER A 93 -58.01 -58.51 27.03
C SER A 93 -58.11 -57.08 27.58
N GLY A 94 -57.27 -56.68 28.55
CA GLY A 94 -57.17 -55.29 29.04
C GLY A 94 -58.37 -54.80 29.85
N GLY A 95 -58.91 -55.66 30.73
CA GLY A 95 -60.24 -55.56 31.34
C GLY A 95 -60.71 -54.20 31.87
N PHE A 96 -62.03 -54.08 32.08
CA PHE A 96 -62.73 -52.85 32.45
C PHE A 96 -62.39 -52.24 33.82
N THR A 97 -61.78 -53.00 34.74
CA THR A 97 -61.44 -52.50 36.09
C THR A 97 -59.99 -52.03 36.14
N ASN A 98 -59.78 -50.72 36.12
CA ASN A 98 -58.45 -50.13 36.27
C ASN A 98 -57.92 -50.22 37.72
N SER A 99 -56.60 -50.43 37.84
CA SER A 99 -55.86 -50.58 39.09
C SER A 99 -54.56 -49.78 39.06
N ALA A 100 -54.03 -49.44 40.23
CA ALA A 100 -52.72 -48.80 40.33
C ALA A 100 -51.60 -49.72 39.79
N LEU A 101 -50.56 -49.15 39.19
CA LEU A 101 -49.39 -49.93 38.76
C LEU A 101 -48.52 -50.31 39.98
N PRO A 102 -47.91 -51.52 40.00
CA PRO A 102 -47.82 -52.49 38.91
C PRO A 102 -49.01 -53.46 38.87
N LEU A 103 -49.29 -54.03 37.70
CA LEU A 103 -50.36 -54.97 37.42
C LEU A 103 -49.92 -56.41 37.73
N THR A 104 -49.94 -56.74 39.03
CA THR A 104 -49.42 -58.00 39.57
C THR A 104 -50.37 -59.19 39.44
N GLY A 105 -51.63 -58.97 39.03
CA GLY A 105 -52.71 -59.96 39.09
C GLY A 105 -53.34 -60.13 40.49
N GLY A 106 -53.20 -59.12 41.37
CA GLY A 106 -53.81 -59.10 42.70
C GLY A 106 -55.29 -58.74 42.66
N GLY A 107 -56.15 -59.58 43.25
CA GLY A 107 -57.59 -59.30 43.32
C GLY A 107 -58.28 -59.45 41.95
N SER A 108 -58.83 -58.36 41.43
CA SER A 108 -59.54 -58.31 40.13
C SER A 108 -58.75 -57.64 39.01
N GLU A 109 -57.51 -57.22 39.27
CA GLU A 109 -56.64 -56.62 38.26
C GLU A 109 -55.98 -57.69 37.37
N PRO A 110 -55.65 -57.37 36.10
CA PRO A 110 -54.95 -58.31 35.23
C PRO A 110 -53.46 -58.44 35.63
N ASN A 111 -52.83 -59.56 35.26
CA ASN A 111 -51.38 -59.74 35.39
C ASN A 111 -50.72 -59.46 34.03
N ILE A 112 -50.08 -58.29 33.89
CA ILE A 112 -49.58 -57.80 32.59
C ILE A 112 -48.21 -57.15 32.76
N ASP A 113 -47.22 -57.68 32.04
CA ASP A 113 -45.93 -57.03 31.81
C ASP A 113 -45.87 -56.50 30.35
N ALA A 114 -44.91 -55.62 30.07
CA ALA A 114 -44.72 -54.99 28.76
C ALA A 114 -46.00 -54.33 28.20
N ALA A 115 -46.63 -53.47 29.00
CA ALA A 115 -47.81 -52.71 28.65
C ALA A 115 -47.60 -51.18 28.68
N MET A 116 -48.30 -50.50 27.79
CA MET A 116 -48.44 -49.05 27.77
C MET A 116 -49.91 -48.72 28.01
N LEU A 117 -50.16 -47.84 28.97
CA LEU A 117 -51.49 -47.42 29.39
C LEU A 117 -51.61 -45.92 29.11
N PRO A 118 -51.83 -45.50 27.86
CA PRO A 118 -52.03 -44.09 27.54
C PRO A 118 -53.28 -43.52 28.20
N LEU A 119 -54.34 -44.32 28.34
CA LEU A 119 -55.56 -43.99 29.06
C LEU A 119 -56.35 -45.28 29.31
N TRP A 120 -55.93 -46.09 30.28
CA TRP A 120 -56.64 -47.33 30.60
C TRP A 120 -57.90 -47.06 31.42
N ASP A 121 -59.05 -47.26 30.79
CA ASP A 121 -60.39 -47.10 31.36
C ASP A 121 -61.41 -47.94 30.59
N ASP A 122 -62.63 -48.04 31.09
CA ASP A 122 -63.73 -48.83 30.52
C ASP A 122 -64.34 -48.14 29.28
N LEU A 123 -63.72 -48.38 28.12
CA LEU A 123 -64.03 -47.78 26.81
C LEU A 123 -64.74 -48.80 25.92
N ASN A 124 -65.85 -48.38 25.30
CA ASN A 124 -66.64 -49.24 24.44
C ASN A 124 -66.78 -48.69 23.01
N PRO A 125 -65.88 -49.10 22.09
CA PRO A 125 -65.97 -48.80 20.67
C PRO A 125 -67.11 -49.53 19.92
N ASN A 126 -67.81 -50.49 20.54
CA ASN A 126 -68.97 -51.21 19.97
C ASN A 126 -68.75 -51.85 18.59
N GLY A 127 -67.52 -52.27 18.27
CA GLY A 127 -67.17 -52.85 16.98
C GLY A 127 -67.00 -51.83 15.85
N ASP A 128 -67.11 -50.53 16.13
CA ASP A 128 -66.88 -49.47 15.14
C ASP A 128 -65.37 -49.25 14.93
N GLY A 129 -64.86 -49.84 13.85
CA GLY A 129 -63.45 -49.71 13.47
C GLY A 129 -63.01 -48.30 13.07
N THR A 130 -63.92 -47.33 12.98
CA THR A 130 -63.55 -45.92 12.77
C THR A 130 -63.04 -45.25 14.03
N LEU A 131 -63.41 -45.76 15.22
CA LEU A 131 -63.07 -45.15 16.50
C LEU A 131 -61.67 -45.53 16.98
N ILE A 132 -61.11 -46.66 16.54
CA ILE A 132 -59.72 -47.05 16.81
C ILE A 132 -59.01 -47.31 15.49
N ARG A 133 -57.89 -46.62 15.27
CA ARG A 133 -57.07 -46.76 14.06
C ARG A 133 -55.59 -46.85 14.37
N TYR A 134 -54.83 -47.48 13.49
CA TYR A 134 -53.36 -47.50 13.59
C TYR A 134 -52.68 -47.27 12.24
N ARG A 135 -51.44 -46.78 12.26
CA ARG A 135 -50.62 -46.62 11.04
C ARG A 135 -49.14 -46.52 11.37
N SER A 136 -48.29 -47.21 10.60
CA SER A 136 -46.85 -46.91 10.52
C SER A 136 -46.59 -45.85 9.45
N ILE A 137 -45.81 -44.83 9.78
CA ILE A 137 -45.39 -43.76 8.87
C ILE A 137 -43.88 -43.49 8.97
N GLY A 138 -43.35 -42.75 8.00
CA GLY A 138 -41.93 -42.36 7.96
C GLY A 138 -41.03 -43.40 7.28
N VAL A 139 -39.72 -43.14 7.35
CA VAL A 139 -38.66 -43.99 6.79
C VAL A 139 -37.54 -44.17 7.81
N SER A 140 -36.83 -45.29 7.77
CA SER A 140 -35.71 -45.56 8.68
C SER A 140 -34.66 -44.44 8.63
N PRO A 141 -34.10 -43.98 9.76
CA PRO A 141 -34.30 -44.45 11.15
C PRO A 141 -35.36 -43.65 11.93
N ASN A 142 -36.30 -42.98 11.23
CA ASN A 142 -37.28 -42.05 11.79
C ASN A 142 -38.73 -42.51 11.57
N ARG A 143 -38.99 -43.82 11.66
CA ARG A 143 -40.36 -44.36 11.57
C ARG A 143 -41.14 -44.12 12.87
N VAL A 144 -42.46 -43.97 12.73
CA VAL A 144 -43.39 -43.80 13.85
C VAL A 144 -44.58 -44.73 13.64
N PHE A 145 -44.94 -45.49 14.66
CA PHE A 145 -46.20 -46.25 14.71
C PHE A 145 -47.20 -45.50 15.57
N VAL A 146 -48.36 -45.15 15.01
CA VAL A 146 -49.40 -44.38 15.67
C VAL A 146 -50.63 -45.25 15.90
N VAL A 147 -51.19 -45.21 17.11
CA VAL A 147 -52.51 -45.76 17.43
C VAL A 147 -53.38 -44.63 17.97
N SER A 148 -54.57 -44.42 17.42
CA SER A 148 -55.50 -43.37 17.83
C SER A 148 -56.84 -43.96 18.24
N TRP A 149 -57.32 -43.55 19.41
CA TRP A 149 -58.70 -43.64 19.85
C TRP A 149 -59.35 -42.29 19.55
N LEU A 150 -60.39 -42.28 18.73
CA LEU A 150 -61.02 -41.09 18.18
C LEU A 150 -62.47 -41.04 18.66
N ALA A 151 -62.73 -40.19 19.64
CA ALA A 151 -64.04 -40.04 20.28
C ALA A 151 -64.67 -41.39 20.72
N VAL A 152 -63.85 -42.29 21.26
CA VAL A 152 -64.31 -43.60 21.75
C VAL A 152 -65.19 -43.37 22.99
N PRO A 153 -66.45 -43.81 22.99
CA PRO A 153 -67.33 -43.65 24.15
C PRO A 153 -66.90 -44.55 25.31
N TYR A 154 -67.20 -44.11 26.52
CA TYR A 154 -67.10 -44.97 27.70
C TYR A 154 -68.28 -45.96 27.74
N TYR A 155 -68.10 -47.17 28.30
CA TYR A 155 -69.11 -48.25 28.27
C TYR A 155 -70.53 -47.81 28.69
N CYS A 156 -70.60 -46.99 29.72
CA CYS A 156 -71.85 -46.50 30.28
C CYS A 156 -72.50 -45.32 29.51
N SER A 157 -71.81 -44.68 28.56
CA SER A 157 -72.33 -43.55 27.78
C SER A 157 -73.00 -43.97 26.46
N ASN A 158 -72.83 -45.23 26.04
CA ASN A 158 -73.34 -45.76 24.77
C ASN A 158 -74.67 -46.53 24.85
N THR A 159 -75.20 -46.80 26.05
CA THR A 159 -76.35 -47.73 26.22
C THR A 159 -77.70 -47.05 26.41
N GLY A 160 -77.78 -45.72 26.42
CA GLY A 160 -79.05 -44.96 26.52
C GLY A 160 -79.93 -45.34 27.72
N SER A 161 -79.35 -45.99 28.73
CA SER A 161 -80.02 -46.61 29.89
C SER A 161 -79.21 -46.32 31.15
N THR A 162 -79.88 -46.33 32.31
CA THR A 162 -79.28 -46.15 33.63
C THR A 162 -78.12 -47.12 33.86
N CYS A 163 -76.93 -46.59 34.18
CA CYS A 163 -75.78 -47.38 34.62
C CYS A 163 -76.13 -48.14 35.91
N ASN A 164 -75.40 -49.22 36.23
CA ASN A 164 -75.59 -50.09 37.42
C ASN A 164 -75.52 -49.38 38.80
N ASN A 165 -75.54 -48.05 38.86
CA ASN A 165 -75.50 -47.25 40.09
C ASN A 165 -76.53 -46.09 40.12
N GLY A 166 -77.58 -46.12 39.28
CA GLY A 166 -78.72 -45.21 39.38
C GLY A 166 -78.46 -43.74 39.01
N GLN A 167 -77.37 -43.45 38.30
CA GLN A 167 -77.08 -42.12 37.74
C GLN A 167 -77.46 -42.06 36.26
N ASP A 168 -78.15 -40.98 35.88
CA ASP A 168 -78.61 -40.72 34.51
C ASP A 168 -77.51 -39.96 33.74
N GLN A 169 -76.80 -40.63 32.82
CA GLN A 169 -75.79 -39.99 31.98
C GLN A 169 -76.47 -39.25 30.82
N THR A 170 -76.83 -37.98 31.05
CA THR A 170 -77.54 -37.15 30.05
C THR A 170 -76.64 -36.59 28.92
N ARG A 171 -75.35 -36.94 28.89
CA ARG A 171 -74.38 -36.49 27.88
C ARG A 171 -73.45 -37.64 27.48
N LEU A 172 -73.28 -37.84 26.17
CA LEU A 172 -72.27 -38.73 25.61
C LEU A 172 -70.87 -38.20 26.01
N ILE A 173 -70.13 -38.98 26.78
CA ILE A 173 -68.73 -38.73 27.13
C ILE A 173 -67.83 -39.67 26.35
N SER A 174 -66.73 -39.13 25.81
CA SER A 174 -65.79 -39.85 24.96
C SER A 174 -64.34 -39.46 25.21
N ALA A 175 -63.41 -40.31 24.77
CA ALA A 175 -61.98 -40.08 24.85
C ALA A 175 -61.35 -40.04 23.45
N THR A 176 -60.57 -38.98 23.20
CA THR A 176 -59.70 -38.86 22.02
C THR A 176 -58.26 -38.74 22.46
N PHE A 177 -57.45 -39.75 22.16
CA PHE A 177 -56.02 -39.80 22.47
C PHE A 177 -55.27 -40.69 21.49
N GLN A 178 -53.95 -40.56 21.45
CA GLN A 178 -53.10 -41.40 20.61
C GLN A 178 -51.78 -41.74 21.30
N VAL A 179 -51.21 -42.88 20.90
CA VAL A 179 -49.83 -43.27 21.19
C VAL A 179 -48.99 -43.10 19.92
N GLN A 180 -47.78 -42.56 20.08
CA GLN A 180 -46.75 -42.54 19.03
C GLN A 180 -45.55 -43.34 19.52
N LEU A 181 -45.24 -44.47 18.89
CA LEU A 181 -44.02 -45.24 19.13
C LEU A 181 -42.97 -44.82 18.11
N HIS A 182 -41.84 -44.29 18.57
CA HIS A 182 -40.78 -43.85 17.69
C HIS A 182 -39.69 -44.92 17.58
N GLU A 183 -39.15 -45.10 16.38
CA GLU A 183 -38.10 -46.09 16.08
C GLU A 183 -36.87 -45.98 16.99
N GLN A 184 -36.60 -44.80 17.55
CA GLN A 184 -35.48 -44.55 18.47
C GLN A 184 -35.77 -45.00 19.92
N GLY A 185 -36.92 -45.62 20.18
CA GLY A 185 -37.25 -46.26 21.47
C GLY A 185 -37.90 -45.37 22.52
N HIS A 186 -38.18 -44.09 22.20
CA HIS A 186 -39.06 -43.24 23.00
C HIS A 186 -40.51 -43.34 22.52
N PHE A 187 -41.46 -42.96 23.36
CA PHE A 187 -42.88 -42.99 23.00
C PHE A 187 -43.63 -41.80 23.59
N VAL A 188 -44.75 -41.45 22.96
CA VAL A 188 -45.52 -40.25 23.29
C VAL A 188 -46.98 -40.59 23.49
N TYR A 189 -47.57 -40.07 24.56
CA TYR A 189 -49.01 -40.03 24.77
C TYR A 189 -49.52 -38.62 24.46
N ARG A 190 -50.46 -38.52 23.51
CA ARG A 190 -51.02 -37.25 23.07
C ARG A 190 -52.53 -37.26 23.25
N TYR A 191 -53.06 -36.23 23.89
CA TYR A 191 -54.48 -36.14 24.23
C TYR A 191 -55.16 -35.06 23.40
N GLY A 192 -56.28 -35.42 22.77
CA GLY A 192 -57.19 -34.50 22.10
C GLY A 192 -58.23 -33.97 23.09
N VAL A 193 -59.50 -34.25 22.82
CA VAL A 193 -60.61 -34.01 23.77
C VAL A 193 -60.85 -35.29 24.58
N VAL A 194 -60.74 -35.18 25.89
CA VAL A 194 -61.06 -36.25 26.85
C VAL A 194 -62.15 -35.72 27.78
N ASP A 195 -63.40 -36.08 27.53
CA ASP A 195 -64.54 -35.58 28.31
C ASP A 195 -64.50 -36.14 29.75
N GLY A 196 -64.65 -35.27 30.75
CA GLY A 196 -64.57 -35.61 32.18
C GLY A 196 -63.31 -35.12 32.91
N SER A 197 -62.36 -34.49 32.21
CA SER A 197 -61.14 -33.94 32.81
C SER A 197 -61.43 -32.69 33.68
N GLY A 198 -61.71 -32.86 34.97
CA GLY A 198 -61.69 -31.72 35.93
C GLY A 198 -62.69 -31.69 37.09
N GLY A 199 -63.33 -32.80 37.49
CA GLY A 199 -64.23 -32.84 38.66
C GLY A 199 -63.90 -33.98 39.64
N THR A 200 -63.93 -33.70 40.94
CA THR A 200 -63.76 -34.69 42.04
C THR A 200 -64.93 -35.67 42.11
N HIS A 201 -64.66 -36.97 42.26
CA HIS A 201 -65.66 -37.98 42.60
C HIS A 201 -65.42 -38.60 43.99
N THR A 202 -66.51 -38.78 44.72
CA THR A 202 -66.60 -39.57 45.95
C THR A 202 -66.53 -41.07 45.59
N ALA A 203 -65.70 -41.82 46.32
CA ALA A 203 -65.29 -43.19 46.03
C ALA A 203 -66.42 -44.18 45.63
N GLY A 204 -66.20 -44.92 44.54
CA GLY A 204 -66.96 -46.12 44.13
C GLY A 204 -66.29 -46.80 42.92
N PRO A 205 -66.32 -48.14 42.77
CA PRO A 205 -65.48 -48.88 41.80
C PRO A 205 -66.06 -49.07 40.39
N THR A 206 -67.08 -48.31 39.94
CA THR A 206 -67.85 -48.70 38.74
C THR A 206 -68.34 -47.55 37.84
N VAL A 207 -67.55 -46.49 37.65
CA VAL A 207 -67.87 -45.50 36.60
C VAL A 207 -66.61 -45.13 35.83
N SER A 208 -66.64 -45.33 34.51
CA SER A 208 -65.60 -44.88 33.59
C SER A 208 -65.47 -43.35 33.66
N ASN A 209 -64.26 -42.87 33.92
CA ASN A 209 -63.94 -41.45 34.08
C ASN A 209 -62.44 -41.25 33.83
N PRO A 210 -62.03 -40.27 33.01
CA PRO A 210 -60.61 -39.98 32.81
C PRO A 210 -59.84 -39.61 34.09
N ALA A 211 -60.50 -39.18 35.17
CA ALA A 211 -59.88 -39.00 36.49
C ALA A 211 -59.62 -40.31 37.25
N GLY A 212 -60.27 -41.42 36.86
CA GLY A 212 -60.05 -42.78 37.36
C GLY A 212 -59.09 -43.61 36.50
N ALA A 213 -58.92 -43.24 35.23
CA ALA A 213 -58.05 -43.91 34.27
C ALA A 213 -56.60 -44.03 34.74
N VAL A 214 -55.94 -45.11 34.30
CA VAL A 214 -54.50 -45.29 34.54
C VAL A 214 -53.73 -44.74 33.34
N VAL A 215 -52.82 -43.81 33.61
CA VAL A 215 -51.84 -43.33 32.64
C VAL A 215 -50.45 -43.75 33.11
N GLY A 216 -49.73 -44.49 32.27
CA GLY A 216 -48.41 -45.00 32.64
C GLY A 216 -47.85 -46.01 31.66
N TYR A 217 -46.81 -46.72 32.10
CA TYR A 217 -46.29 -47.90 31.44
C TYR A 217 -45.81 -48.90 32.49
N GLU A 218 -45.75 -50.17 32.09
CA GLU A 218 -45.19 -51.26 32.88
C GLU A 218 -44.34 -52.14 31.99
N LEU A 219 -43.04 -52.20 32.26
CA LEU A 219 -42.12 -53.15 31.63
C LEU A 219 -42.12 -54.47 32.38
N THR A 220 -42.01 -54.38 33.72
CA THR A 220 -42.17 -55.48 34.65
C THR A 220 -42.82 -54.97 35.93
N ASN A 221 -43.29 -55.88 36.78
CA ASN A 221 -43.73 -55.56 38.15
C ASN A 221 -42.71 -54.74 39.01
N SER A 222 -41.44 -54.65 38.60
CA SER A 222 -40.40 -53.85 39.26
C SER A 222 -39.94 -52.62 38.45
N ASP A 223 -40.39 -52.47 37.21
CA ASP A 223 -40.05 -51.39 36.29
C ASP A 223 -41.31 -50.85 35.63
N TYR A 224 -41.90 -49.85 36.26
CA TYR A 224 -43.13 -49.22 35.82
C TYR A 224 -43.13 -47.75 36.26
N ALA A 225 -43.99 -46.96 35.63
CA ALA A 225 -44.27 -45.61 36.08
C ALA A 225 -45.76 -45.30 35.93
N GLU A 226 -46.39 -45.00 37.06
CA GLU A 226 -47.75 -44.45 37.12
C GLU A 226 -47.65 -42.92 37.02
N TYR A 227 -48.09 -42.37 35.88
CA TYR A 227 -48.26 -40.94 35.72
C TYR A 227 -49.53 -40.46 36.40
N SER A 228 -50.58 -41.28 36.38
CA SER A 228 -51.80 -41.05 37.17
C SER A 228 -52.67 -42.27 37.34
N PHE A 229 -53.32 -42.34 38.50
CA PHE A 229 -54.46 -43.19 38.81
C PHE A 229 -55.34 -42.44 39.81
N ARG A 230 -56.67 -42.47 39.64
CA ARG A 230 -57.66 -41.81 40.53
C ARG A 230 -57.38 -40.32 40.83
N THR A 231 -56.67 -39.64 39.95
CA THR A 231 -56.27 -38.24 40.05
C THR A 231 -56.42 -37.57 38.69
N ALA A 232 -56.90 -36.31 38.67
CA ALA A 232 -56.99 -35.55 37.44
C ALA A 232 -55.58 -35.14 36.97
N SER A 233 -55.13 -35.65 35.83
CA SER A 233 -53.70 -35.60 35.45
C SER A 233 -53.42 -35.23 34.00
N VAL A 234 -54.37 -35.48 33.08
CA VAL A 234 -54.20 -35.26 31.64
C VAL A 234 -55.27 -34.29 31.10
N PRO A 235 -54.97 -32.98 31.04
CA PRO A 235 -55.87 -32.02 30.43
C PRO A 235 -55.93 -32.21 28.90
N ASN A 236 -56.99 -31.68 28.28
CA ASN A 236 -57.09 -31.61 26.83
C ASN A 236 -55.83 -30.98 26.23
N ASN A 237 -55.43 -31.48 25.06
CA ASN A 237 -54.25 -30.99 24.34
C ASN A 237 -52.92 -31.18 25.09
N ARG A 238 -52.81 -32.14 26.01
CA ARG A 238 -51.55 -32.52 26.68
C ARG A 238 -50.69 -33.43 25.81
N THR A 239 -49.37 -33.31 25.92
CA THR A 239 -48.39 -34.28 25.40
C THR A 239 -47.52 -34.76 26.55
N ILE A 240 -47.29 -36.07 26.63
CA ILE A 240 -46.36 -36.68 27.57
C ILE A 240 -45.34 -37.48 26.75
N LEU A 241 -44.07 -37.09 26.81
CA LEU A 241 -42.95 -37.84 26.25
C LEU A 241 -42.36 -38.77 27.29
N TRP A 242 -42.18 -40.03 26.94
CA TRP A 242 -41.48 -41.04 27.74
C TRP A 242 -40.16 -41.39 27.07
N GLN A 243 -39.06 -41.05 27.73
CA GLN A 243 -37.70 -41.27 27.21
C GLN A 243 -36.77 -41.83 28.28
N ARG A 244 -35.75 -42.57 27.87
CA ARG A 244 -34.72 -43.10 28.77
C ARG A 244 -33.78 -41.98 29.22
N PRO A 245 -33.43 -41.86 30.51
CA PRO A 245 -32.43 -40.90 30.94
C PRO A 245 -31.07 -41.21 30.31
N VAL A 246 -30.53 -40.29 29.50
CA VAL A 246 -29.14 -40.36 29.03
C VAL A 246 -28.28 -39.50 29.94
N SER A 247 -27.35 -40.10 30.69
CA SER A 247 -26.25 -39.34 31.29
C SER A 247 -25.30 -38.94 30.17
N ALA A 248 -25.14 -37.63 29.93
CA ALA A 248 -24.14 -37.14 28.97
C ALA A 248 -22.76 -37.69 29.33
N ALA A 249 -22.12 -38.40 28.41
CA ALA A 249 -20.79 -38.94 28.62
C ALA A 249 -19.78 -37.79 28.80
N THR A 250 -19.06 -37.75 29.92
CA THR A 250 -18.06 -36.71 30.17
C THR A 250 -16.86 -36.87 29.20
N PRO A 251 -16.49 -35.82 28.44
CA PRO A 251 -15.39 -35.90 27.48
C PRO A 251 -14.03 -35.98 28.18
N GLY A 252 -13.07 -36.65 27.55
CA GLY A 252 -11.68 -36.73 28.03
C GLY A 252 -10.83 -35.50 27.68
N GLY A 253 -11.31 -34.67 26.76
CA GLY A 253 -10.64 -33.47 26.27
C GLY A 253 -11.32 -32.95 25.00
N PHE A 254 -10.74 -31.92 24.40
CA PHE A 254 -11.22 -31.30 23.18
C PHE A 254 -10.05 -30.96 22.25
N ASN A 255 -10.33 -30.84 20.96
CA ASN A 255 -9.41 -30.26 19.98
C ASN A 255 -10.20 -29.39 18.98
N ALA A 256 -9.49 -28.52 18.26
CA ALA A 256 -10.05 -27.76 17.16
C ALA A 256 -9.08 -27.70 15.97
N PHE A 257 -9.62 -27.74 14.76
CA PHE A 257 -8.87 -27.69 13.50
C PHE A 257 -9.78 -27.23 12.35
N ASP A 258 -9.22 -27.01 11.17
CA ASP A 258 -9.99 -26.58 10.00
C ASP A 258 -11.08 -27.58 9.61
N THR A 259 -12.24 -27.05 9.22
CA THR A 259 -13.45 -27.83 8.92
C THR A 259 -13.29 -28.83 7.77
N GLY A 260 -12.32 -28.59 6.88
CA GLY A 260 -11.93 -29.49 5.79
C GLY A 260 -11.17 -30.76 6.23
N THR A 261 -10.77 -30.86 7.50
CA THR A 261 -10.17 -32.07 8.07
C THR A 261 -11.18 -33.21 8.10
N ALA A 262 -10.78 -34.42 7.69
CA ALA A 262 -11.65 -35.58 7.52
C ALA A 262 -12.50 -35.90 8.77
N SER A 263 -13.72 -36.38 8.55
CA SER A 263 -14.63 -36.80 9.63
C SER A 263 -13.99 -37.91 10.49
N GLY A 264 -14.22 -37.87 11.81
CA GLY A 264 -13.61 -38.78 12.77
C GLY A 264 -12.17 -38.45 13.19
N SER A 265 -11.53 -37.44 12.59
CA SER A 265 -10.20 -36.99 13.00
C SER A 265 -10.20 -36.41 14.40
N ILE A 266 -9.14 -36.70 15.17
CA ILE A 266 -8.90 -36.13 16.51
C ILE A 266 -7.77 -35.09 16.51
N THR A 267 -7.01 -35.00 15.42
CA THR A 267 -5.95 -34.02 15.17
C THR A 267 -6.13 -33.41 13.79
N GLY A 268 -5.59 -32.21 13.61
CA GLY A 268 -5.61 -31.46 12.37
C GLY A 268 -4.86 -30.15 12.52
N PHE A 269 -4.76 -29.42 11.42
CA PHE A 269 -4.13 -28.10 11.35
C PHE A 269 -5.18 -26.99 11.36
N ILE A 270 -4.79 -25.81 11.83
CA ILE A 270 -5.55 -24.57 11.72
C ILE A 270 -4.73 -23.61 10.88
N ARG A 271 -5.07 -23.48 9.59
CA ARG A 271 -4.34 -22.56 8.71
C ARG A 271 -4.54 -21.11 9.08
N THR A 272 -3.62 -20.24 8.64
CA THR A 272 -3.70 -18.79 8.81
C THR A 272 -5.09 -18.24 8.49
N LYS A 273 -5.59 -17.36 9.35
CA LYS A 273 -6.87 -16.65 9.19
C LYS A 273 -6.62 -15.15 9.02
N ILE A 274 -7.60 -14.45 8.46
CA ILE A 274 -7.56 -13.00 8.28
C ILE A 274 -8.30 -12.35 9.45
N ALA A 275 -7.64 -11.44 10.17
CA ALA A 275 -8.25 -10.65 11.22
C ALA A 275 -9.48 -9.90 10.67
N GLY A 276 -10.56 -9.78 11.44
CA GLY A 276 -11.80 -9.10 11.06
C GLY A 276 -12.69 -9.85 10.07
N THR A 277 -12.24 -10.99 9.55
CA THR A 277 -13.04 -11.88 8.70
C THR A 277 -13.53 -13.08 9.52
N ALA A 278 -14.80 -13.44 9.37
CA ALA A 278 -15.33 -14.64 10.03
C ALA A 278 -14.72 -15.91 9.45
N PHE A 279 -14.39 -16.86 10.31
CA PHE A 279 -13.87 -18.17 9.91
C PHE A 279 -14.48 -19.28 10.76
N ASN A 280 -14.52 -20.48 10.20
CA ASN A 280 -15.12 -21.64 10.84
C ASN A 280 -14.03 -22.64 11.27
N LEU A 281 -14.14 -23.16 12.48
CA LEU A 281 -13.32 -24.27 12.96
C LEU A 281 -14.22 -25.44 13.35
N ALA A 282 -13.76 -26.67 13.11
CA ALA A 282 -14.38 -27.85 13.68
C ALA A 282 -13.86 -28.04 15.11
N VAL A 283 -14.76 -28.22 16.06
CA VAL A 283 -14.47 -28.56 17.45
C VAL A 283 -14.88 -30.02 17.66
N VAL A 284 -13.97 -30.81 18.23
CA VAL A 284 -14.21 -32.24 18.50
C VAL A 284 -14.14 -32.53 19.99
N ALA A 285 -15.13 -33.27 20.49
CA ALA A 285 -15.10 -33.88 21.82
C ALA A 285 -14.36 -35.21 21.74
N LEU A 286 -13.40 -35.43 22.64
CA LEU A 286 -12.58 -36.64 22.66
C LEU A 286 -13.09 -37.63 23.72
N ASN A 287 -12.98 -38.92 23.46
CA ASN A 287 -13.24 -39.95 24.47
C ASN A 287 -12.26 -39.84 25.65
N SER A 288 -12.54 -40.52 26.77
CA SER A 288 -11.71 -40.42 27.99
C SER A 288 -10.24 -40.77 27.76
N ALA A 289 -9.95 -41.67 26.81
CA ALA A 289 -8.60 -42.08 26.43
C ALA A 289 -7.93 -41.14 25.40
N ARG A 290 -8.68 -40.22 24.78
CA ARG A 290 -8.25 -39.29 23.71
C ARG A 290 -7.71 -39.97 22.47
N THR A 291 -8.27 -41.14 22.15
CA THR A 291 -7.90 -41.95 20.99
C THR A 291 -8.95 -41.90 19.88
N ALA A 292 -10.14 -41.37 20.16
CA ALA A 292 -11.23 -41.24 19.21
C ALA A 292 -12.18 -40.08 19.58
N VAL A 293 -12.98 -39.65 18.61
CA VAL A 293 -14.09 -38.72 18.84
C VAL A 293 -15.14 -39.38 19.75
N LEU A 294 -15.62 -38.64 20.76
CA LEU A 294 -16.72 -39.08 21.63
C LEU A 294 -18.05 -38.76 20.96
N THR A 295 -18.56 -39.71 20.17
CA THR A 295 -19.73 -39.48 19.31
C THR A 295 -21.04 -39.27 20.05
N THR A 296 -21.09 -39.60 21.34
CA THR A 296 -22.27 -39.47 22.19
C THR A 296 -22.25 -38.21 23.06
N PHE A 297 -21.26 -37.32 22.89
CA PHE A 297 -21.17 -36.11 23.70
C PHE A 297 -22.29 -35.13 23.33
N THR A 298 -22.99 -34.64 24.35
CA THR A 298 -23.96 -33.55 24.24
C THR A 298 -23.70 -32.54 25.36
N GLY A 299 -23.81 -31.25 25.07
CA GLY A 299 -23.65 -30.20 26.08
C GLY A 299 -22.95 -28.95 25.55
N ASP A 300 -23.09 -27.86 26.30
CA ASP A 300 -22.50 -26.58 25.95
C ASP A 300 -21.03 -26.52 26.34
N VAL A 301 -20.19 -26.11 25.38
CA VAL A 301 -18.77 -25.81 25.62
C VAL A 301 -18.48 -24.33 25.38
N ARG A 302 -17.58 -23.77 26.18
CA ARG A 302 -17.03 -22.42 25.97
C ARG A 302 -15.78 -22.52 25.12
N VAL A 303 -15.76 -21.81 24.01
CA VAL A 303 -14.65 -21.75 23.05
C VAL A 303 -14.00 -20.37 23.13
N GLU A 304 -12.70 -20.34 23.35
CA GLU A 304 -11.91 -19.13 23.55
C GLU A 304 -10.74 -19.10 22.57
N LEU A 305 -10.52 -17.98 21.90
CA LEU A 305 -9.24 -17.72 21.22
C LEU A 305 -8.26 -17.15 22.24
N LEU A 306 -7.04 -17.66 22.28
CA LEU A 306 -6.01 -17.27 23.23
C LEU A 306 -4.82 -16.63 22.52
N ASP A 307 -4.22 -15.60 23.11
CA ASP A 307 -2.87 -15.17 22.74
C ASP A 307 -1.87 -16.17 23.33
N THR A 308 -1.16 -16.87 22.45
CA THR A 308 -0.21 -17.92 22.83
C THR A 308 1.24 -17.56 22.55
N ARG A 309 1.54 -16.28 22.33
CA ARG A 309 2.90 -15.79 22.08
C ARG A 309 3.87 -16.06 23.25
N ASP A 310 3.37 -16.18 24.48
CA ASP A 310 4.16 -16.63 25.63
C ASP A 310 4.10 -18.16 25.80
N ASN A 311 5.08 -18.83 25.21
CA ASN A 311 5.24 -20.29 25.27
C ASN A 311 6.23 -20.75 26.37
N SER A 312 6.58 -19.89 27.33
CA SER A 312 7.59 -20.20 28.37
C SER A 312 7.12 -21.21 29.42
N GLY A 313 5.82 -21.28 29.72
CA GLY A 313 5.26 -22.24 30.70
C GLY A 313 5.22 -23.67 30.16
N THR A 314 5.24 -24.70 31.01
CA THR A 314 5.16 -26.10 30.57
C THR A 314 3.78 -26.44 29.98
N LEU A 315 3.76 -27.32 28.96
CA LEU A 315 2.52 -27.82 28.38
C LEU A 315 1.90 -28.85 29.32
N ASN A 316 0.65 -28.64 29.72
CA ASN A 316 -0.08 -29.62 30.52
C ASN A 316 -0.54 -30.76 29.61
N ALA A 317 0.00 -31.97 29.78
CA ALA A 317 -0.36 -33.14 28.97
C ALA A 317 -1.86 -33.50 29.04
N THR A 318 -2.53 -33.15 30.15
CA THR A 318 -3.96 -33.36 30.33
C THR A 318 -4.77 -32.31 29.57
N THR A 319 -4.42 -31.04 29.54
CA THR A 319 -5.28 -30.04 28.85
C THR A 319 -4.77 -29.64 27.48
N GLY A 320 -3.54 -29.98 27.12
CA GLY A 320 -2.86 -29.40 25.96
C GLY A 320 -2.62 -27.89 26.10
N CYS A 321 -2.87 -27.30 27.28
CA CYS A 321 -2.73 -25.87 27.53
C CYS A 321 -1.48 -25.56 28.36
N ARG A 322 -0.89 -24.37 28.16
CA ARG A 322 0.13 -23.81 29.07
C ARG A 322 -0.51 -22.85 30.06
N ALA A 323 0.06 -22.79 31.27
CA ALA A 323 -0.39 -21.86 32.31
C ALA A 323 -0.18 -20.38 31.94
N THR A 324 0.71 -20.09 30.99
CA THR A 324 0.99 -18.74 30.48
C THR A 324 -0.05 -18.23 29.48
N TRP A 325 -0.83 -19.13 28.85
CA TRP A 325 -1.88 -18.78 27.88
C TRP A 325 -3.16 -18.28 28.58
N THR A 326 -3.06 -17.11 29.20
CA THR A 326 -4.12 -16.53 30.05
C THR A 326 -4.94 -15.47 29.34
N SER A 327 -4.38 -14.80 28.33
CA SER A 327 -5.05 -13.72 27.61
C SER A 327 -6.08 -14.26 26.62
N VAL A 328 -7.35 -13.97 26.89
CA VAL A 328 -8.49 -14.36 26.05
C VAL A 328 -8.80 -13.25 25.05
N LEU A 329 -8.79 -13.62 23.77
CA LEU A 329 -9.00 -12.73 22.63
C LEU A 329 -10.47 -12.58 22.26
N SER A 330 -11.20 -13.68 22.32
CA SER A 330 -12.64 -13.76 22.07
C SER A 330 -13.22 -14.99 22.75
N THR A 331 -14.50 -14.94 23.11
CA THR A 331 -15.22 -16.05 23.75
C THR A 331 -16.53 -16.31 23.00
N SER A 332 -16.88 -17.57 22.83
CA SER A 332 -18.13 -18.02 22.21
C SER A 332 -18.59 -19.32 22.85
N THR A 333 -19.85 -19.71 22.62
CA THR A 333 -20.42 -20.97 23.12
C THR A 333 -20.82 -21.84 21.94
N LEU A 334 -20.52 -23.15 22.02
CA LEU A 334 -20.94 -24.16 21.05
C LEU A 334 -21.79 -25.21 21.77
N ASN A 335 -22.96 -25.56 21.22
CA ASN A 335 -23.88 -26.54 21.78
C ASN A 335 -23.75 -27.85 21.02
N PHE A 336 -23.24 -28.91 21.66
CA PHE A 336 -23.24 -30.24 21.06
C PHE A 336 -24.59 -30.93 21.26
N VAL A 337 -25.19 -31.39 20.16
CA VAL A 337 -26.38 -32.25 20.13
C VAL A 337 -26.04 -33.65 19.61
N ILE A 338 -26.96 -34.60 19.80
CA ILE A 338 -26.78 -36.01 19.39
C ILE A 338 -26.43 -36.12 17.89
N GLY A 339 -26.99 -35.25 17.06
CA GLY A 339 -26.76 -35.24 15.61
C GLY A 339 -25.33 -34.90 15.20
N ASP A 340 -24.55 -34.23 16.07
CA ASP A 340 -23.19 -33.77 15.75
C ASP A 340 -22.16 -34.90 15.83
N ALA A 341 -22.52 -36.04 16.42
CA ALA A 341 -21.62 -37.17 16.61
C ALA A 341 -20.26 -36.76 17.21
N GLY A 342 -20.27 -35.84 18.19
CA GLY A 342 -19.07 -35.36 18.88
C GLY A 342 -18.18 -34.40 18.08
N ARG A 343 -18.64 -33.90 16.92
CA ARG A 343 -17.95 -32.90 16.09
C ARG A 343 -18.93 -31.84 15.58
N ASP A 344 -18.75 -30.60 16.01
CA ASP A 344 -19.56 -29.48 15.51
C ASP A 344 -18.67 -28.31 15.05
N THR A 345 -19.24 -27.39 14.28
CA THR A 345 -18.56 -26.25 13.67
C THR A 345 -18.89 -24.96 14.40
N ILE A 346 -17.86 -24.23 14.80
CA ILE A 346 -18.01 -22.89 15.38
C ILE A 346 -17.52 -21.81 14.42
N ALA A 347 -18.33 -20.76 14.26
CA ALA A 347 -17.93 -19.53 13.59
C ALA A 347 -17.29 -18.57 14.60
N LEU A 348 -16.09 -18.09 14.29
CA LEU A 348 -15.31 -17.18 15.13
C LEU A 348 -14.92 -15.94 14.32
N THR A 349 -14.66 -14.84 15.01
CA THR A 349 -14.11 -13.62 14.42
C THR A 349 -13.27 -12.90 15.45
N GLN A 350 -12.10 -12.42 15.04
CA GLN A 350 -11.26 -11.57 15.89
C GLN A 350 -10.75 -10.38 15.09
N ALA A 351 -11.04 -9.17 15.56
CA ALA A 351 -10.85 -7.93 14.80
C ALA A 351 -9.38 -7.53 14.62
N ASN A 352 -8.50 -7.88 15.56
CA ASN A 352 -7.09 -7.51 15.56
C ASN A 352 -6.19 -8.67 15.10
N SER A 353 -4.96 -8.37 14.69
CA SER A 353 -3.99 -9.36 14.23
C SER A 353 -3.22 -10.01 15.38
N TRP A 354 -2.91 -11.30 15.29
CA TRP A 354 -2.16 -12.04 16.29
C TRP A 354 -1.27 -13.07 15.58
N ARG A 355 0.03 -13.08 15.88
CA ARG A 355 0.99 -13.96 15.20
C ARG A 355 0.92 -15.42 15.65
N ASP A 356 0.33 -15.68 16.81
CA ASP A 356 0.31 -17.00 17.46
C ASP A 356 -0.93 -17.08 18.36
N VAL A 357 -1.88 -17.92 17.95
CA VAL A 357 -3.20 -18.09 18.56
C VAL A 357 -3.48 -19.57 18.75
N ARG A 358 -4.15 -19.94 19.85
CA ARG A 358 -4.75 -21.27 20.03
C ARG A 358 -6.21 -21.16 20.44
N VAL A 359 -6.95 -22.24 20.24
CA VAL A 359 -8.33 -22.38 20.69
C VAL A 359 -8.34 -23.12 22.02
N ARG A 360 -9.00 -22.58 23.04
CA ARG A 360 -9.29 -23.29 24.30
C ARG A 360 -10.78 -23.60 24.38
N ILE A 361 -11.10 -24.86 24.65
CA ILE A 361 -12.46 -25.37 24.80
C ILE A 361 -12.64 -25.87 26.22
N SER A 362 -13.70 -25.42 26.89
CA SER A 362 -13.99 -25.72 28.29
C SER A 362 -15.41 -26.23 28.48
N TYR A 363 -15.57 -27.32 29.24
CA TYR A 363 -16.85 -27.89 29.64
C TYR A 363 -16.96 -28.00 31.17
N PRO A 364 -18.11 -27.67 31.78
CA PRO A 364 -19.26 -26.99 31.17
C PRO A 364 -18.91 -25.58 30.67
N ALA A 365 -19.69 -25.06 29.71
CA ALA A 365 -19.47 -23.71 29.16
C ALA A 365 -19.51 -22.60 30.22
N THR A 366 -20.32 -22.77 31.26
CA THR A 366 -20.50 -21.82 32.36
C THR A 366 -20.05 -22.43 33.69
N GLY A 367 -19.58 -21.59 34.61
CA GLY A 367 -19.03 -22.04 35.88
C GLY A 367 -17.61 -22.61 35.79
N THR A 368 -17.22 -23.41 36.79
CA THR A 368 -15.90 -24.03 36.84
C THR A 368 -15.82 -25.18 35.85
N ALA A 369 -14.97 -25.03 34.83
CA ALA A 369 -14.73 -26.07 33.84
C ALA A 369 -14.08 -27.29 34.50
N THR A 370 -14.67 -28.46 34.29
CA THR A 370 -14.14 -29.75 34.73
C THR A 370 -13.26 -30.40 33.66
N VAL A 371 -13.48 -30.04 32.39
CA VAL A 371 -12.69 -30.51 31.25
C VAL A 371 -12.24 -29.30 30.43
N VAL A 372 -10.95 -29.22 30.13
CA VAL A 372 -10.35 -28.18 29.30
C VAL A 372 -9.44 -28.82 28.27
N GLY A 373 -9.54 -28.39 27.01
CA GLY A 373 -8.66 -28.78 25.91
C GLY A 373 -8.20 -27.56 25.12
N CYS A 374 -6.91 -27.46 24.81
CA CYS A 374 -6.40 -26.50 23.83
C CYS A 374 -6.16 -27.19 22.49
N SER A 375 -6.32 -26.45 21.39
CA SER A 375 -6.03 -26.94 20.05
C SER A 375 -4.59 -27.45 19.98
N THR A 376 -4.37 -28.55 19.27
CA THR A 376 -3.02 -29.13 19.08
C THR A 376 -2.14 -28.22 18.22
N ASP A 377 -2.76 -27.50 17.30
CA ASP A 377 -2.12 -26.56 16.41
C ASP A 377 -2.32 -25.11 16.87
N ASN A 378 -1.38 -24.24 16.56
CA ASN A 378 -1.48 -22.80 16.71
C ASN A 378 -1.46 -22.13 15.34
N PHE A 379 -2.07 -20.96 15.26
CA PHE A 379 -2.25 -20.27 13.98
C PHE A 379 -2.11 -18.76 14.08
N ALA A 380 -1.91 -18.10 12.93
CA ALA A 380 -1.92 -16.66 12.87
C ALA A 380 -3.27 -16.08 12.43
N LEU A 381 -3.65 -14.97 13.05
CA LEU A 381 -4.63 -14.02 12.55
C LEU A 381 -3.87 -12.85 11.91
N ARG A 382 -3.62 -12.89 10.61
CA ARG A 382 -2.85 -11.83 9.94
C ARG A 382 -3.72 -10.64 9.52
N PRO A 383 -3.12 -9.46 9.27
CA PRO A 383 -3.79 -8.40 8.54
C PRO A 383 -4.25 -8.87 7.15
N ALA A 384 -5.30 -8.23 6.62
CA ALA A 384 -5.78 -8.49 5.28
C ALA A 384 -4.84 -7.86 4.23
N SER A 385 -4.40 -6.62 4.48
CA SER A 385 -3.52 -5.86 3.58
C SER A 385 -2.78 -4.74 4.30
N LEU A 386 -1.80 -4.14 3.61
CA LEU A 386 -1.19 -2.87 3.98
C LEU A 386 -1.85 -1.75 3.16
N ALA A 387 -2.84 -1.08 3.75
CA ALA A 387 -3.59 0.00 3.13
C ALA A 387 -2.83 1.33 3.16
N ASN A 388 -3.28 2.28 2.33
CA ASN A 388 -2.81 3.68 2.30
C ASN A 388 -1.29 3.83 2.13
N LEU A 389 -0.64 2.91 1.42
CA LEU A 389 0.78 3.06 1.08
C LEU A 389 0.97 4.38 0.31
N ASN A 390 1.78 5.28 0.86
CA ASN A 390 2.12 6.54 0.20
C ASN A 390 3.54 6.97 0.54
N ALA A 391 4.12 7.76 -0.36
CA ALA A 391 5.36 8.48 -0.17
C ALA A 391 5.11 9.99 -0.18
N THR A 392 5.68 10.71 0.78
CA THR A 392 5.46 12.15 0.95
C THR A 392 6.73 12.87 1.40
N ASP A 393 6.75 14.19 1.22
CA ASP A 393 7.74 15.07 1.83
C ASP A 393 7.10 16.35 2.39
N ALA A 394 7.88 17.17 3.11
CA ALA A 394 7.47 18.52 3.49
C ALA A 394 7.92 19.55 2.43
N THR A 395 9.14 19.34 1.94
CA THR A 395 9.79 20.14 0.89
C THR A 395 10.69 19.21 0.08
N LEU A 396 11.21 19.68 -1.06
CA LEU A 396 12.09 18.86 -1.90
C LEU A 396 13.42 18.50 -1.21
N LEU A 397 13.68 19.08 -0.03
CA LEU A 397 14.90 18.90 0.76
C LEU A 397 14.68 18.05 2.02
N ALA A 398 13.43 17.83 2.44
CA ALA A 398 13.15 17.28 3.76
C ALA A 398 11.87 16.44 3.80
N ALA A 399 11.95 15.31 4.49
CA ALA A 399 10.83 14.43 4.77
C ALA A 399 9.67 15.15 5.48
N GLY A 400 8.47 14.61 5.33
CA GLY A 400 7.24 15.19 5.87
C GLY A 400 6.01 14.60 5.23
N THR A 401 4.85 15.13 5.61
CA THR A 401 3.55 14.49 5.34
C THR A 401 2.62 15.32 4.45
N THR A 402 3.08 16.48 3.96
CA THR A 402 2.21 17.50 3.35
C THR A 402 2.13 17.39 1.83
N ARG A 403 3.19 16.94 1.16
CA ARG A 403 3.24 16.86 -0.30
C ARG A 403 3.38 15.42 -0.77
N PRO A 404 2.50 14.91 -1.65
CA PRO A 404 2.64 13.59 -2.24
C PRO A 404 3.79 13.52 -3.24
N LEU A 405 4.49 12.39 -3.25
CA LEU A 405 5.54 12.03 -4.22
C LEU A 405 5.02 10.96 -5.18
N ASP A 406 4.02 11.29 -5.98
CA ASP A 406 3.31 10.41 -6.92
C ASP A 406 3.45 10.87 -8.39
N ASN A 407 4.52 11.61 -8.70
CA ASN A 407 4.71 12.25 -10.00
C ASN A 407 5.52 11.38 -10.98
N SER A 408 4.89 10.96 -12.07
CA SER A 408 5.50 10.19 -13.17
C SER A 408 5.67 10.98 -14.48
N ALA A 409 5.29 12.25 -14.51
CA ALA A 409 5.41 13.13 -15.68
C ALA A 409 6.88 13.54 -15.91
N ALA A 410 7.21 14.12 -17.07
CA ALA A 410 8.58 14.62 -17.35
C ALA A 410 8.86 16.01 -16.75
N THR A 411 7.83 16.83 -16.56
CA THR A 411 7.91 18.23 -16.09
C THR A 411 6.75 18.53 -15.15
N GLY A 412 6.91 19.51 -14.25
CA GLY A 412 5.90 19.84 -13.25
C GLY A 412 5.68 18.73 -12.22
N GLY A 413 4.62 18.88 -11.41
CA GLY A 413 4.32 18.02 -10.25
C GLY A 413 5.34 18.19 -9.12
N ASN A 414 5.11 17.54 -7.97
CA ASN A 414 6.10 17.58 -6.89
C ASN A 414 7.37 16.81 -7.28
N VAL A 415 8.53 17.34 -6.87
CA VAL A 415 9.82 16.66 -7.00
C VAL A 415 10.56 16.63 -5.68
N HIS A 416 11.43 15.64 -5.53
CA HIS A 416 12.30 15.45 -4.38
C HIS A 416 13.75 15.28 -4.83
N LYS A 417 14.72 15.82 -4.10
CA LYS A 417 16.13 15.65 -4.49
C LYS A 417 16.63 14.25 -4.15
N ALA A 418 17.29 13.60 -5.12
CA ALA A 418 17.82 12.26 -4.99
C ALA A 418 18.86 12.20 -3.86
N GLY A 419 18.76 11.16 -3.03
CA GLY A 419 19.62 10.93 -1.87
C GLY A 419 19.18 11.63 -0.58
N LEU A 420 18.18 12.51 -0.63
CA LEU A 420 17.61 13.13 0.58
C LEU A 420 16.48 12.27 1.19
N PRO A 421 16.20 12.45 2.50
CA PRO A 421 15.18 11.67 3.19
C PRO A 421 13.76 12.11 2.83
N PHE A 422 12.87 11.14 2.60
CA PHE A 422 11.42 11.31 2.42
C PHE A 422 10.64 10.35 3.33
N THR A 423 9.33 10.58 3.44
CA THR A 423 8.44 9.80 4.30
C THR A 423 7.73 8.70 3.52
N VAL A 424 7.67 7.48 4.06
CA VAL A 424 6.83 6.38 3.58
C VAL A 424 5.89 5.96 4.69
N ARG A 425 4.59 5.87 4.37
CA ARG A 425 3.54 5.46 5.31
C ARG A 425 2.68 4.36 4.75
N ALA A 426 2.24 3.44 5.60
CA ALA A 426 1.23 2.43 5.31
C ALA A 426 0.55 1.97 6.60
N THR A 427 -0.64 1.36 6.50
CA THR A 427 -1.40 0.89 7.66
C THR A 427 -1.86 -0.54 7.44
N ALA A 428 -1.51 -1.45 8.35
CA ALA A 428 -2.05 -2.79 8.36
C ALA A 428 -3.52 -2.76 8.79
N VAL A 429 -4.40 -3.27 7.93
CA VAL A 429 -5.85 -3.28 8.17
C VAL A 429 -6.41 -4.69 8.16
N ASN A 430 -7.50 -4.89 8.89
CA ASN A 430 -8.23 -6.15 8.93
C ASN A 430 -9.12 -6.34 7.69
N GLY A 431 -9.75 -7.50 7.56
CA GLY A 431 -10.61 -7.88 6.43
C GLY A 431 -12.11 -7.67 6.67
N ALA A 432 -12.49 -6.78 7.59
CA ALA A 432 -13.88 -6.41 7.81
C ALA A 432 -14.42 -5.54 6.64
N ALA A 433 -15.74 -5.49 6.47
CA ALA A 433 -16.37 -4.68 5.41
C ALA A 433 -16.01 -3.18 5.50
N THR A 434 -15.83 -2.68 6.73
CA THR A 434 -15.20 -1.40 7.03
C THR A 434 -13.85 -1.69 7.69
N PRO A 435 -12.74 -1.71 6.93
CA PRO A 435 -11.43 -2.10 7.46
C PRO A 435 -10.98 -1.19 8.60
N ALA A 436 -10.45 -1.80 9.66
CA ALA A 436 -9.87 -1.11 10.80
C ALA A 436 -8.40 -1.49 10.97
N THR A 437 -7.61 -0.59 11.56
CA THR A 437 -6.19 -0.83 11.85
C THR A 437 -6.01 -2.02 12.79
N THR A 438 -5.14 -2.96 12.41
CA THR A 438 -4.72 -4.06 13.28
C THR A 438 -3.56 -3.61 14.16
N SER A 439 -3.87 -3.02 15.32
CA SER A 439 -2.87 -2.40 16.18
C SER A 439 -1.81 -3.35 16.75
N ASN A 440 -2.04 -4.66 16.72
CA ASN A 440 -1.05 -5.64 17.18
C ASN A 440 -0.03 -6.03 16.11
N TYR A 441 -0.17 -5.51 14.89
CA TYR A 441 0.82 -5.73 13.85
C TYR A 441 2.07 -4.90 14.13
N THR A 442 3.19 -5.60 14.30
CA THR A 442 4.53 -5.05 14.56
C THR A 442 5.58 -5.63 13.59
N GLY A 443 5.14 -6.01 12.39
CA GLY A 443 6.00 -6.62 11.38
C GLY A 443 6.89 -5.62 10.63
N THR A 444 7.83 -6.16 9.87
CA THR A 444 8.72 -5.39 9.00
C THR A 444 8.60 -5.96 7.58
N PRO A 445 7.65 -5.48 6.76
CA PRO A 445 7.44 -6.00 5.43
C PRO A 445 8.67 -5.82 4.54
N THR A 446 8.83 -6.75 3.60
CA THR A 446 9.83 -6.66 2.54
C THR A 446 9.41 -5.61 1.52
N VAL A 447 10.40 -4.85 1.04
CA VAL A 447 10.22 -3.78 0.05
C VAL A 447 10.47 -4.33 -1.35
N PHE A 448 9.50 -4.14 -2.24
CA PHE A 448 9.62 -4.48 -3.66
C PHE A 448 9.59 -3.19 -4.50
N VAL A 449 10.60 -3.03 -5.34
CA VAL A 449 10.71 -1.92 -6.30
C VAL A 449 10.67 -2.44 -7.73
N SER A 450 9.98 -1.72 -8.61
CA SER A 450 9.89 -2.06 -10.03
C SER A 450 9.80 -0.80 -10.90
N ALA A 451 10.04 -0.94 -12.20
CA ALA A 451 9.86 0.17 -13.14
C ALA A 451 8.38 0.58 -13.19
N CYS A 452 8.11 1.89 -13.18
CA CYS A 452 6.78 2.44 -13.40
C CYS A 452 6.53 2.77 -14.88
N SER A 453 5.31 3.17 -15.21
CA SER A 453 4.96 3.73 -16.52
C SER A 453 4.89 5.25 -16.47
N GLY A 454 5.55 5.94 -17.41
CA GLY A 454 5.55 7.40 -17.49
C GLY A 454 6.87 7.93 -17.99
N ALA A 455 6.90 9.20 -18.39
CA ALA A 455 8.09 9.81 -18.99
C ALA A 455 9.25 10.02 -17.98
N ALA A 456 8.98 9.97 -16.68
CA ALA A 456 10.01 9.98 -15.64
C ALA A 456 10.43 8.59 -15.15
N CYS A 457 9.79 7.53 -15.63
CA CYS A 457 10.11 6.17 -15.20
C CYS A 457 11.30 5.63 -16.00
N SER A 458 12.34 5.18 -15.31
CA SER A 458 13.50 4.53 -15.94
C SER A 458 13.44 3.01 -15.74
N ALA A 459 13.98 2.27 -16.71
CA ALA A 459 14.20 0.84 -16.59
C ALA A 459 15.35 0.50 -15.61
N ALA A 460 16.35 1.39 -15.51
CA ALA A 460 17.43 1.26 -14.54
C ALA A 460 17.02 1.94 -13.23
N LEU A 461 16.95 1.18 -12.14
CA LEU A 461 16.56 1.71 -10.83
C LEU A 461 17.79 2.05 -9.99
N GLY A 462 17.72 3.16 -9.26
CA GLY A 462 18.63 3.45 -8.15
C GLY A 462 18.35 2.58 -6.93
N ALA A 463 19.16 2.76 -5.88
CA ALA A 463 18.96 2.09 -4.60
C ALA A 463 17.93 2.85 -3.76
N LEU A 464 16.91 2.12 -3.28
CA LEU A 464 16.00 2.59 -2.24
C LEU A 464 16.48 2.08 -0.88
N THR A 465 16.79 2.98 0.04
CA THR A 465 17.01 2.64 1.45
C THR A 465 15.69 2.85 2.19
N LEU A 466 15.08 1.76 2.66
CA LEU A 466 13.81 1.78 3.39
C LEU A 466 13.72 0.56 4.31
N THR A 467 13.55 0.79 5.60
CA THR A 467 13.21 -0.24 6.59
C THR A 467 11.82 0.06 7.16
N PRO A 468 10.76 -0.52 6.59
CA PRO A 468 9.39 -0.18 6.97
C PRO A 468 8.98 -0.99 8.21
N THR A 469 9.27 -0.51 9.41
CA THR A 469 8.83 -1.19 10.64
C THR A 469 7.47 -0.67 11.10
N ALA A 470 6.53 -1.56 11.37
CA ALA A 470 5.23 -1.18 11.89
C ALA A 470 5.26 -1.02 13.42
N ALA A 471 4.64 0.06 13.91
CA ALA A 471 4.30 0.26 15.32
C ALA A 471 2.80 0.48 15.43
N ALA A 472 2.13 -0.28 16.30
CA ALA A 472 0.70 -0.23 16.46
C ALA A 472 -0.10 -0.38 15.14
N GLY A 473 0.37 -1.23 14.22
CA GLY A 473 -0.25 -1.42 12.89
C GLY A 473 0.07 -0.33 11.86
N VAL A 474 0.89 0.67 12.19
CA VAL A 474 1.23 1.78 11.30
C VAL A 474 2.72 1.77 10.99
N ILE A 475 3.05 1.82 9.70
CA ILE A 475 4.39 2.13 9.21
C ILE A 475 4.42 3.63 8.97
N ASP A 476 5.34 4.32 9.62
CA ASP A 476 5.62 5.74 9.41
C ASP A 476 7.12 5.97 9.58
N THR A 477 7.83 6.08 8.46
CA THR A 477 9.27 6.28 8.44
C THR A 477 9.63 7.50 7.60
N ALA A 478 10.38 8.42 8.18
CA ALA A 478 10.87 9.65 7.56
C ALA A 478 12.32 9.54 7.06
N THR A 479 12.89 8.33 7.03
CA THR A 479 14.30 8.09 6.69
C THR A 479 14.49 7.38 5.36
N ALA A 480 13.42 7.19 4.59
CA ALA A 480 13.52 6.58 3.27
C ALA A 480 14.35 7.47 2.33
N SER A 481 15.23 6.90 1.50
CA SER A 481 16.00 7.68 0.51
C SER A 481 16.22 6.89 -0.78
N TYR A 482 16.24 7.60 -1.90
CA TYR A 482 16.42 7.00 -3.23
C TYR A 482 17.56 7.67 -3.98
N THR A 483 18.52 6.91 -4.49
CA THR A 483 19.81 7.45 -4.94
C THR A 483 19.83 8.05 -6.35
N GLU A 484 18.75 7.90 -7.12
CA GLU A 484 18.73 8.16 -8.56
C GLU A 484 17.59 9.11 -8.95
N ALA A 485 17.70 9.78 -10.11
CA ALA A 485 16.63 10.59 -10.67
C ALA A 485 15.56 9.71 -11.35
N GLY A 486 14.33 10.22 -11.42
CA GLY A 486 13.19 9.53 -12.03
C GLY A 486 12.15 9.06 -11.01
N ALA A 487 11.29 8.15 -11.43
CA ALA A 487 10.23 7.57 -10.61
C ALA A 487 10.25 6.04 -10.69
N PHE A 488 9.69 5.37 -9.68
CA PHE A 488 9.59 3.91 -9.62
C PHE A 488 8.29 3.47 -8.95
N ASN A 489 7.95 2.18 -9.05
CA ASN A 489 6.82 1.58 -8.34
C ASN A 489 7.29 0.90 -7.05
N LEU A 490 6.58 1.14 -5.95
CA LEU A 490 6.82 0.59 -4.62
C LEU A 490 5.66 -0.34 -4.20
N GLN A 491 6.00 -1.50 -3.65
CA GLN A 491 5.06 -2.39 -2.98
C GLN A 491 5.69 -2.94 -1.69
N LEU A 492 4.88 -3.09 -0.64
CA LEU A 492 5.27 -3.75 0.60
C LEU A 492 4.61 -5.13 0.69
N VAL A 493 5.37 -6.13 1.12
CA VAL A 493 4.89 -7.52 1.28
C VAL A 493 5.39 -8.07 2.62
N ASP A 494 4.50 -8.49 3.50
CA ASP A 494 4.88 -9.29 4.67
C ASP A 494 4.48 -10.74 4.42
N SER A 495 5.46 -11.65 4.48
CA SER A 495 5.28 -13.10 4.35
C SER A 495 5.74 -13.84 5.61
N SER A 496 6.08 -13.12 6.68
CA SER A 496 6.71 -13.65 7.89
C SER A 496 5.80 -13.58 9.11
N PHE A 497 4.84 -12.65 9.13
CA PHE A 497 3.94 -12.44 10.27
C PHE A 497 3.17 -13.72 10.65
N ALA A 498 2.72 -14.48 9.65
CA ALA A 498 2.02 -15.75 9.82
C ALA A 498 2.96 -16.98 9.82
N GLY A 499 4.24 -16.79 10.14
CA GLY A 499 5.25 -17.86 10.06
C GLY A 499 5.02 -19.05 11.01
N VAL A 500 4.09 -18.93 11.97
CA VAL A 500 3.66 -20.06 12.81
C VAL A 500 3.02 -21.19 11.99
N ASP A 501 2.42 -20.84 10.85
CA ASP A 501 1.70 -21.74 9.95
C ASP A 501 2.62 -22.31 8.84
N ALA A 502 3.93 -22.06 8.88
CA ALA A 502 4.84 -22.47 7.81
C ALA A 502 4.95 -23.99 7.62
N THR A 503 4.55 -24.79 8.62
CA THR A 503 4.67 -26.25 8.62
C THR A 503 3.35 -27.00 8.61
N ASP A 504 2.21 -26.30 8.56
CA ASP A 504 0.86 -26.87 8.72
C ASP A 504 0.12 -27.11 7.38
N GLY A 505 0.79 -26.80 6.27
CA GLY A 505 0.24 -26.89 4.91
C GLY A 505 -0.40 -25.59 4.40
N SER A 506 -0.29 -24.48 5.14
CA SER A 506 -0.61 -23.14 4.65
C SER A 506 0.28 -22.74 3.48
N THR A 507 -0.33 -22.22 2.43
CA THR A 507 0.37 -21.71 1.24
C THR A 507 1.05 -20.38 1.53
N PRO A 508 2.11 -20.01 0.79
CA PRO A 508 2.71 -18.68 0.90
C PRO A 508 1.72 -17.52 0.69
N ALA A 509 0.68 -17.72 -0.13
CA ALA A 509 -0.37 -16.74 -0.35
C ALA A 509 -1.33 -16.61 0.85
N GLU A 510 -1.62 -17.71 1.55
CA GLU A 510 -2.40 -17.69 2.79
C GLU A 510 -1.63 -16.97 3.91
N MET A 511 -0.31 -17.12 3.97
CA MET A 511 0.52 -16.50 5.02
C MET A 511 0.92 -15.04 4.73
N SER A 512 0.88 -14.62 3.47
CA SER A 512 1.34 -13.28 3.07
C SER A 512 0.21 -12.28 2.84
N PHE A 513 0.55 -11.00 2.99
CA PHE A 513 -0.31 -9.89 2.61
C PHE A 513 0.53 -8.72 2.09
N THR A 514 -0.07 -7.95 1.20
CA THR A 514 0.65 -6.91 0.45
C THR A 514 -0.06 -5.56 0.56
N SER A 515 0.66 -4.51 0.20
CA SER A 515 0.06 -3.25 -0.20
C SER A 515 -0.37 -3.29 -1.67
N ALA A 516 -1.15 -2.29 -2.09
CA ALA A 516 -1.19 -1.91 -3.50
C ALA A 516 0.19 -1.44 -3.97
N THR A 517 0.45 -1.56 -5.27
CA THR A 517 1.63 -0.95 -5.90
C THR A 517 1.35 0.53 -6.13
N VAL A 518 2.25 1.41 -5.69
CA VAL A 518 2.14 2.87 -5.88
C VAL A 518 3.36 3.42 -6.58
N THR A 519 3.18 4.45 -7.40
CA THR A 519 4.31 5.17 -8.01
C THR A 519 4.89 6.16 -7.00
N VAL A 520 6.22 6.17 -6.88
CA VAL A 520 6.99 7.04 -6.01
C VAL A 520 7.97 7.86 -6.87
N GLY A 521 7.85 9.18 -6.81
CA GLY A 521 8.65 10.11 -7.61
C GLY A 521 8.01 11.50 -7.73
N ARG A 522 8.60 12.42 -8.49
CA ARG A 522 9.81 12.27 -9.30
C ARG A 522 11.02 12.74 -8.51
N PHE A 523 12.05 11.91 -8.46
CA PHE A 523 13.36 12.30 -7.94
C PHE A 523 14.14 13.08 -8.99
N VAL A 524 14.84 14.11 -8.57
CA VAL A 524 15.69 14.97 -9.39
C VAL A 524 17.09 15.06 -8.79
N PRO A 525 18.13 15.44 -9.56
CA PRO A 525 19.45 15.66 -8.99
C PRO A 525 19.40 16.66 -7.83
N ASP A 526 20.27 16.49 -6.84
CA ASP A 526 20.39 17.44 -5.75
C ASP A 526 21.04 18.76 -6.20
N HIS A 527 22.10 18.65 -6.99
CA HIS A 527 22.84 19.77 -7.55
C HIS A 527 23.58 19.35 -8.84
N PHE A 528 24.23 20.33 -9.47
CA PHE A 528 25.19 20.10 -10.55
C PHE A 528 26.62 20.39 -10.07
N ASP A 529 27.54 19.50 -10.40
CA ASP A 529 28.98 19.81 -10.36
C ASP A 529 29.46 20.18 -11.75
N LEU A 530 30.45 21.07 -11.80
CA LEU A 530 31.17 21.42 -13.01
C LEU A 530 32.64 21.06 -12.84
N VAL A 531 33.15 20.20 -13.73
CA VAL A 531 34.55 19.75 -13.72
C VAL A 531 35.25 20.28 -14.96
N LEU A 532 36.36 21.01 -14.78
CA LEU A 532 37.14 21.56 -15.89
C LEU A 532 37.68 20.44 -16.79
N LEU A 533 37.40 20.53 -18.09
CA LEU A 533 37.88 19.59 -19.11
C LEU A 533 39.03 20.20 -19.93
N THR A 534 38.96 21.49 -20.22
CA THR A 534 40.02 22.21 -20.94
C THR A 534 40.31 23.52 -20.25
N THR A 535 41.56 23.71 -19.81
CA THR A 535 42.02 24.95 -19.21
C THR A 535 42.06 26.06 -20.27
N PRO A 536 41.39 27.21 -20.06
CA PRO A 536 41.39 28.29 -21.02
C PRO A 536 42.77 28.94 -21.15
N VAL A 537 43.08 29.39 -22.36
CA VAL A 537 44.20 30.29 -22.66
C VAL A 537 43.68 31.39 -23.58
N LEU A 538 43.91 32.65 -23.21
CA LEU A 538 43.56 33.82 -24.01
C LEU A 538 44.68 34.14 -24.99
N ARG A 539 44.32 34.67 -26.17
CA ARG A 539 45.31 35.21 -27.09
C ARG A 539 45.75 36.60 -26.64
N THR A 540 47.04 36.87 -26.65
CA THR A 540 47.62 38.21 -26.51
C THR A 540 47.31 39.07 -27.73
N PHE A 541 47.30 38.46 -28.91
CA PHE A 541 46.92 39.11 -30.15
C PHE A 541 46.04 38.15 -30.94
N ASN A 542 44.93 38.65 -31.47
CA ASN A 542 43.91 37.81 -32.12
C ASN A 542 44.33 37.29 -33.52
N SER A 543 45.59 36.88 -33.67
CA SER A 543 46.18 36.26 -34.84
C SER A 543 47.33 35.36 -34.43
N SER A 544 47.42 34.17 -35.03
CA SER A 544 48.51 33.21 -34.81
C SER A 544 49.78 33.52 -35.63
N THR A 545 49.74 34.49 -36.53
CA THR A 545 50.86 34.80 -37.46
C THR A 545 51.90 35.76 -36.88
N CYS A 546 51.68 36.25 -35.65
CA CYS A 546 52.53 37.25 -35.01
C CYS A 546 53.05 36.75 -33.65
N SER A 547 54.05 35.87 -33.69
CA SER A 547 54.59 35.25 -32.48
C SER A 547 55.37 36.17 -31.52
N PRO A 548 56.06 37.26 -31.92
CA PRO A 548 56.87 38.06 -30.97
C PRO A 548 56.06 39.11 -30.19
N ARG A 549 54.77 39.30 -30.49
CA ARG A 549 53.96 40.35 -29.87
C ARG A 549 53.43 39.89 -28.51
N SER A 550 53.90 40.55 -27.45
CA SER A 550 53.56 40.24 -26.06
C SER A 550 52.57 41.22 -25.41
N PHE A 551 51.82 41.98 -26.22
CA PHE A 551 50.86 42.97 -25.72
C PHE A 551 49.60 43.09 -26.60
N THR A 552 48.52 43.59 -26.01
CA THR A 552 47.25 43.95 -26.68
C THR A 552 46.99 45.46 -26.56
N TYR A 553 46.31 46.07 -27.54
CA TYR A 553 45.86 47.46 -27.35
C TYR A 553 44.55 47.52 -26.58
N LEU A 554 44.36 48.56 -25.75
CA LEU A 554 43.06 48.83 -25.13
C LEU A 554 41.99 49.08 -26.21
N GLY A 555 40.86 48.40 -26.12
CA GLY A 555 39.78 48.37 -27.10
C GLY A 555 40.00 47.40 -28.27
N GLN A 556 41.13 46.70 -28.31
CA GLN A 556 41.38 45.67 -29.31
C GLN A 556 40.76 44.32 -28.87
N PRO A 557 39.92 43.68 -29.71
CA PRO A 557 39.37 42.37 -29.40
C PRO A 557 40.43 41.27 -29.39
N PHE A 558 40.31 40.33 -28.46
CA PHE A 558 41.10 39.10 -28.38
C PHE A 558 40.21 37.90 -28.01
N GLY A 559 40.49 36.73 -28.60
CA GLY A 559 39.75 35.50 -28.34
C GLY A 559 40.58 34.46 -27.58
N TYR A 560 40.18 33.19 -27.71
CA TYR A 560 40.85 32.07 -27.08
C TYR A 560 41.96 31.45 -27.96
N ALA A 561 43.10 31.16 -27.36
CA ALA A 561 44.10 30.25 -27.90
C ALA A 561 43.67 28.80 -27.63
N ALA A 562 43.14 28.55 -26.43
CA ALA A 562 42.43 27.33 -26.05
C ALA A 562 41.11 27.72 -25.38
N ALA A 563 39.98 27.36 -25.99
CA ALA A 563 38.66 27.67 -25.45
C ALA A 563 38.34 26.74 -24.26
N PRO A 564 37.76 27.26 -23.15
CA PRO A 564 37.44 26.44 -22.00
C PRO A 564 36.32 25.44 -22.31
N GLN A 565 36.42 24.28 -21.68
CA GLN A 565 35.36 23.27 -21.67
C GLN A 565 35.21 22.71 -20.26
N ALA A 566 34.00 22.29 -19.90
CA ALA A 566 33.70 21.67 -18.61
C ALA A 566 32.66 20.56 -18.75
N THR A 567 32.75 19.55 -17.89
CA THR A 567 31.72 18.52 -17.75
C THR A 567 30.73 18.91 -16.67
N VAL A 568 29.44 18.89 -16.97
CA VAL A 568 28.33 18.94 -16.01
C VAL A 568 28.05 17.54 -15.51
N LEU A 569 27.93 17.40 -14.20
CA LEU A 569 27.55 16.15 -13.54
C LEU A 569 26.30 16.42 -12.71
N ALA A 570 25.19 15.75 -13.05
CA ALA A 570 23.99 15.74 -12.23
C ALA A 570 24.23 14.85 -11.00
N ARG A 571 24.26 15.43 -9.79
CA ARG A 571 24.65 14.72 -8.56
C ARG A 571 23.45 14.47 -7.66
N ASN A 572 23.43 13.33 -6.98
CA ASN A 572 22.58 13.13 -5.80
C ASN A 572 23.23 13.78 -4.56
N ALA A 573 22.52 13.79 -3.43
CA ALA A 573 23.00 14.40 -2.19
C ALA A 573 24.30 13.78 -1.63
N ALA A 574 24.62 12.54 -2.00
CA ALA A 574 25.86 11.86 -1.62
C ALA A 574 27.03 12.10 -2.62
N GLY A 575 26.80 12.88 -3.68
CA GLY A 575 27.81 13.21 -4.70
C GLY A 575 27.98 12.17 -5.82
N ALA A 576 27.15 11.12 -5.88
CA ALA A 576 27.14 10.18 -6.99
C ALA A 576 26.32 10.75 -8.17
N THR A 577 26.69 10.39 -9.40
CA THR A 577 25.96 10.87 -10.59
C THR A 577 24.62 10.17 -10.74
N THR A 578 23.54 10.94 -10.90
CA THR A 578 22.21 10.44 -11.22
C THR A 578 22.12 10.16 -12.72
N VAL A 579 22.31 8.90 -13.12
CA VAL A 579 22.44 8.51 -14.54
C VAL A 579 21.14 8.61 -15.33
N ASN A 580 19.99 8.56 -14.65
CA ASN A 580 18.68 8.61 -15.27
C ASN A 580 18.20 10.04 -15.55
N TYR A 581 18.97 11.05 -15.18
CA TYR A 581 18.56 12.43 -15.40
C TYR A 581 18.48 12.73 -16.92
N PRO A 582 17.33 13.21 -17.44
CA PRO A 582 17.09 13.21 -18.89
C PRO A 582 18.03 14.11 -19.69
N ASN A 583 18.55 13.59 -20.82
CA ASN A 583 19.39 14.34 -21.76
C ASN A 583 18.72 15.63 -22.29
N ALA A 584 17.39 15.61 -22.47
CA ALA A 584 16.63 16.78 -22.88
C ALA A 584 16.67 17.90 -21.83
N LYS A 585 16.68 17.55 -20.53
CA LYS A 585 16.81 18.53 -19.44
C LYS A 585 18.23 19.07 -19.33
N LEU A 586 19.22 18.18 -19.44
CA LEU A 586 20.63 18.58 -19.48
C LEU A 586 20.92 19.57 -20.62
N SER A 587 20.33 19.35 -21.80
CA SER A 587 20.50 20.24 -22.96
C SER A 587 19.77 21.58 -22.81
N ALA A 588 18.81 21.67 -21.88
CA ALA A 588 17.98 22.84 -21.63
C ALA A 588 18.40 23.65 -20.39
N LEU A 589 19.51 23.29 -19.72
CA LEU A 589 19.98 24.03 -18.54
C LEU A 589 20.26 25.49 -18.88
N VAL A 590 19.81 26.38 -18.00
CA VAL A 590 20.17 27.79 -18.05
C VAL A 590 21.64 27.91 -17.66
N ARG A 591 22.47 28.50 -18.53
CA ARG A 591 23.88 28.75 -18.24
C ARG A 591 24.11 30.19 -17.80
N SER A 592 25.00 30.38 -16.83
CA SER A 592 25.53 31.68 -16.44
C SER A 592 27.02 31.73 -16.72
N GLN A 593 27.47 32.87 -17.25
CA GLN A 593 28.88 33.13 -17.54
C GLN A 593 29.23 34.54 -17.07
N THR A 594 30.26 34.63 -16.24
CA THR A 594 30.73 35.91 -15.70
C THR A 594 32.23 36.03 -15.85
N TYR A 595 32.68 37.10 -16.50
CA TYR A 595 34.09 37.48 -16.54
C TYR A 595 34.39 38.55 -15.51
N THR A 596 35.51 38.43 -14.80
CA THR A 596 35.96 39.41 -13.81
C THR A 596 37.44 39.78 -14.01
N PRO A 597 37.77 41.07 -14.19
CA PRO A 597 39.15 41.53 -14.15
C PRO A 597 39.65 41.66 -12.69
N LEU A 598 40.91 41.28 -12.43
CA LEU A 598 41.52 41.35 -11.09
C LEU A 598 41.98 42.77 -10.71
N ILE A 599 42.40 43.57 -11.69
CA ILE A 599 42.71 44.99 -11.49
C ILE A 599 41.39 45.75 -11.63
N GLY A 600 41.13 46.69 -10.71
CA GLY A 600 39.84 47.38 -10.55
C GLY A 600 39.22 47.88 -11.86
N ALA A 601 37.93 48.22 -11.81
CA ALA A 601 37.03 48.51 -12.94
C ALA A 601 37.48 49.57 -13.98
N THR A 602 38.71 50.07 -13.92
CA THR A 602 39.31 50.99 -14.89
C THR A 602 40.54 50.33 -15.56
N PRO A 603 40.49 50.02 -16.87
CA PRO A 603 39.44 50.48 -17.77
C PRO A 603 38.15 49.63 -17.73
N GLY A 604 38.18 48.44 -17.12
CA GLY A 604 37.09 47.47 -17.17
C GLY A 604 37.23 46.50 -18.35
N LEU A 605 36.41 45.44 -18.35
CA LEU A 605 36.40 44.41 -19.38
C LEU A 605 35.07 44.48 -20.15
N ASP A 606 35.16 44.60 -21.47
CA ASP A 606 34.03 44.43 -22.37
C ASP A 606 33.97 42.96 -22.81
N SER A 607 32.87 42.31 -22.45
CA SER A 607 32.54 40.93 -22.81
C SER A 607 31.24 40.84 -23.61
N SER A 608 30.75 41.95 -24.16
CA SER A 608 29.50 42.02 -24.92
C SER A 608 29.49 41.15 -26.18
N THR A 609 30.67 40.82 -26.70
CA THR A 609 30.86 39.91 -27.84
C THR A 609 31.09 38.46 -27.43
N ALA A 610 31.16 38.17 -26.14
CA ALA A 610 31.17 36.80 -25.64
C ALA A 610 29.73 36.28 -25.51
N THR A 611 29.53 35.05 -25.92
CA THR A 611 28.24 34.36 -25.86
C THR A 611 28.23 33.31 -24.75
N LEU A 612 27.03 32.98 -24.26
CA LEU A 612 26.89 31.91 -23.28
C LEU A 612 27.43 30.59 -23.84
N PRO A 613 28.11 29.77 -23.01
CA PRO A 613 28.65 28.50 -23.47
C PRO A 613 27.55 27.60 -24.04
N SER A 614 27.89 26.88 -25.10
CA SER A 614 27.06 25.78 -25.59
C SER A 614 26.99 24.67 -24.54
N ILE A 615 25.88 23.94 -24.51
CA ILE A 615 25.73 22.76 -23.67
C ILE A 615 25.23 21.59 -24.53
N THR A 616 25.89 20.45 -24.41
CA THR A 616 25.55 19.22 -25.16
C THR A 616 25.51 18.04 -24.19
N ALA A 617 24.40 17.30 -24.13
CA ALA A 617 24.30 16.11 -23.28
C ALA A 617 25.17 14.95 -23.82
N ASN A 618 25.95 14.31 -22.93
CA ASN A 618 26.81 13.17 -23.26
C ASN A 618 26.16 11.82 -22.93
N SER A 619 25.03 11.81 -22.19
CA SER A 619 24.34 10.67 -21.55
C SER A 619 24.71 10.43 -20.09
N ASN A 620 23.96 9.54 -19.42
CA ASN A 620 24.17 9.11 -18.03
C ASN A 620 24.28 10.26 -17.03
N GLY A 621 23.38 11.26 -17.13
CA GLY A 621 23.39 12.40 -16.21
C GLY A 621 24.54 13.39 -16.43
N THR A 622 25.19 13.37 -17.59
CA THR A 622 26.34 14.24 -17.89
C THR A 622 26.17 15.08 -19.17
N ALA A 623 26.77 16.26 -19.20
CA ALA A 623 26.80 17.15 -20.35
C ALA A 623 28.14 17.89 -20.47
N THR A 624 28.45 18.43 -21.64
CA THR A 624 29.65 19.25 -21.89
C THR A 624 29.24 20.71 -22.07
N LEU A 625 29.82 21.62 -21.29
CA LEU A 625 29.84 23.06 -21.57
C LEU A 625 31.09 23.41 -22.39
N ALA A 626 30.91 24.23 -23.42
CA ALA A 626 32.03 24.76 -24.21
C ALA A 626 31.79 26.23 -24.59
N ALA A 627 32.80 27.08 -24.34
CA ALA A 627 32.82 28.44 -24.88
C ALA A 627 32.86 28.42 -26.41
N GLN A 628 32.34 29.48 -27.05
CA GLN A 628 32.43 29.58 -28.50
C GLN A 628 33.84 30.00 -28.89
N ALA A 629 34.42 29.34 -29.90
CA ALA A 629 35.74 29.73 -30.41
C ALA A 629 35.76 31.15 -31.01
N SER A 630 34.58 31.68 -31.38
CA SER A 630 34.37 33.05 -31.86
C SER A 630 34.22 34.08 -30.75
N ASP A 631 34.16 33.69 -29.47
CA ASP A 631 34.02 34.64 -28.37
C ASP A 631 35.22 35.58 -28.35
N LEU A 632 34.93 36.88 -28.30
CA LEU A 632 35.93 37.93 -28.18
C LEU A 632 35.70 38.71 -26.91
N LEU A 633 36.80 39.14 -26.31
CA LEU A 633 36.87 40.05 -25.17
C LEU A 633 37.68 41.27 -25.57
N SER A 634 37.45 42.41 -24.93
CA SER A 634 38.35 43.54 -25.04
C SER A 634 38.46 44.29 -23.71
N MET A 635 39.64 44.79 -23.40
CA MET A 635 39.77 45.75 -22.30
C MET A 635 39.18 47.07 -22.79
N VAL A 636 38.30 47.68 -22.01
CA VAL A 636 37.66 48.93 -22.40
C VAL A 636 38.74 49.99 -22.68
N ARG A 637 38.48 50.87 -23.64
CA ARG A 637 39.39 51.96 -23.98
C ARG A 637 38.83 53.29 -23.47
N PRO A 638 39.52 53.99 -22.55
CA PRO A 638 39.09 55.32 -22.15
C PRO A 638 39.12 56.29 -23.34
N THR A 639 38.15 57.19 -23.41
CA THR A 639 38.06 58.13 -24.54
C THR A 639 38.77 59.46 -24.26
N THR A 640 39.05 59.82 -23.01
CA THR A 640 39.57 61.15 -22.64
C THR A 640 40.99 61.13 -22.08
N THR A 641 41.33 60.13 -21.27
CA THR A 641 42.63 60.05 -20.58
C THR A 641 43.37 58.78 -21.01
N PRO A 642 44.57 58.88 -21.60
CA PRO A 642 45.36 57.70 -21.95
C PRO A 642 45.86 56.99 -20.68
N MET A 643 46.01 55.66 -20.76
CA MET A 643 46.42 54.83 -19.62
C MET A 643 47.82 54.27 -19.81
N ALA A 644 48.60 54.21 -18.72
CA ALA A 644 49.90 53.55 -18.71
C ALA A 644 49.74 52.03 -18.93
N PRO A 645 50.77 51.33 -19.42
CA PRO A 645 50.71 49.88 -19.60
C PRO A 645 50.48 49.15 -18.28
N PHE A 646 49.74 48.05 -18.34
CA PHE A 646 49.50 47.17 -17.18
C PHE A 646 49.31 45.73 -17.65
N ASN A 647 49.50 44.77 -16.74
CA ASN A 647 49.21 43.36 -17.01
C ASN A 647 47.77 43.03 -16.61
N ALA A 648 46.95 42.52 -17.52
CA ALA A 648 45.61 42.07 -17.20
C ALA A 648 45.65 40.70 -16.50
N SER A 649 44.70 40.49 -15.59
CA SER A 649 44.30 39.17 -15.11
C SER A 649 42.78 39.10 -15.21
N ILE A 650 42.29 38.06 -15.88
CA ILE A 650 40.87 37.84 -16.17
C ILE A 650 40.50 36.47 -15.61
N SER A 651 39.39 36.41 -14.89
CA SER A 651 38.80 35.16 -14.41
C SER A 651 37.45 34.92 -15.08
N LEU A 652 37.08 33.64 -15.23
CA LEU A 652 35.81 33.21 -15.81
C LEU A 652 35.10 32.27 -14.83
N ALA A 653 33.85 32.58 -14.51
CA ALA A 653 33.01 31.70 -13.70
C ALA A 653 31.84 31.16 -14.53
N TRP A 654 31.57 29.86 -14.40
CA TRP A 654 30.40 29.19 -14.97
C TRP A 654 29.50 28.59 -13.91
N SER A 655 28.20 28.67 -14.16
CA SER A 655 27.15 27.99 -13.40
C SER A 655 26.07 27.49 -14.34
N VAL A 656 25.36 26.43 -13.92
CA VAL A 656 24.18 25.93 -14.62
C VAL A 656 23.02 25.72 -13.66
N THR A 657 21.81 25.90 -14.17
CA THR A 657 20.58 25.79 -13.40
C THR A 657 19.49 25.10 -14.23
N ASP A 658 18.87 24.07 -13.67
CA ASP A 658 17.59 23.55 -14.14
C ASP A 658 16.46 24.36 -13.48
N THR A 659 15.73 25.10 -14.31
CA THR A 659 14.56 25.88 -13.91
C THR A 659 13.26 25.23 -14.40
N SER A 660 13.27 23.99 -14.91
CA SER A 660 12.09 23.33 -15.47
C SER A 660 11.12 22.81 -14.40
N GLU A 661 11.54 22.79 -13.13
CA GLU A 661 10.77 22.32 -11.98
C GLU A 661 9.92 23.41 -11.33
N THR A 662 9.25 24.27 -12.10
CA THR A 662 8.58 25.51 -11.63
C THR A 662 7.28 25.32 -10.80
N GLY A 663 7.15 24.26 -10.01
CA GLY A 663 6.00 24.01 -9.12
C GLY A 663 6.08 24.74 -7.78
N SER A 664 4.94 24.93 -7.10
CA SER A 664 4.92 25.50 -5.74
C SER A 664 5.71 24.61 -4.77
N GLY A 665 6.75 25.17 -4.14
CA GLY A 665 7.65 24.43 -3.25
C GLY A 665 8.68 23.56 -3.97
N ASN A 666 8.72 23.57 -5.31
CA ASN A 666 9.84 23.02 -6.06
C ASN A 666 10.87 24.15 -6.28
N GLY A 667 12.12 23.87 -5.92
CA GLY A 667 13.23 24.80 -6.13
C GLY A 667 13.95 24.55 -7.44
N ASN A 668 14.84 25.47 -7.81
CA ASN A 668 15.78 25.24 -8.90
C ASN A 668 16.86 24.25 -8.49
N ILE A 669 17.35 23.46 -9.43
CA ILE A 669 18.52 22.60 -9.25
C ILE A 669 19.69 23.35 -9.85
N THR A 670 20.65 23.75 -9.03
CA THR A 670 21.73 24.66 -9.44
C THR A 670 23.08 24.05 -9.11
N THR A 671 24.13 24.58 -9.76
CA THR A 671 25.49 24.40 -9.25
C THR A 671 25.62 24.99 -7.86
N THR A 672 26.16 24.23 -6.91
CA THR A 672 26.43 24.68 -5.53
C THR A 672 27.64 25.59 -5.47
N THR A 673 28.68 25.26 -6.24
CA THR A 673 29.90 26.06 -6.39
C THR A 673 30.13 26.33 -7.88
N PRO A 674 30.17 27.60 -8.32
CA PRO A 674 30.53 27.94 -9.69
C PRO A 674 31.92 27.40 -10.06
N LEU A 675 32.08 26.93 -11.29
CA LEU A 675 33.41 26.58 -11.81
C LEU A 675 34.18 27.87 -12.07
N ASN A 676 35.17 28.15 -11.23
CA ASN A 676 36.01 29.33 -11.35
C ASN A 676 37.34 29.01 -12.02
N MET A 677 37.56 29.60 -13.19
CA MET A 677 38.83 29.61 -13.92
C MET A 677 39.52 30.94 -13.65
N ALA A 678 40.25 31.00 -12.54
CA ALA A 678 40.92 32.22 -12.10
C ALA A 678 42.25 32.46 -12.84
N ASN A 679 42.59 33.73 -13.07
CA ASN A 679 43.86 34.15 -13.67
C ASN A 679 44.18 33.43 -14.99
N ILE A 680 43.26 33.48 -15.95
CA ILE A 680 43.42 32.82 -17.25
C ILE A 680 44.73 33.28 -17.90
N ALA A 681 45.55 32.31 -18.33
CA ALA A 681 46.83 32.57 -18.96
C ALA A 681 46.65 33.21 -20.35
N PHE A 682 47.61 34.04 -20.74
CA PHE A 682 47.75 34.55 -22.10
C PHE A 682 48.88 33.80 -22.83
N ASP A 683 48.71 33.55 -24.12
CA ASP A 683 49.67 32.76 -24.92
C ASP A 683 51.04 33.43 -25.10
N GLN A 684 51.13 34.76 -25.20
CA GLN A 684 52.38 35.50 -25.40
C GLN A 684 52.59 36.67 -24.41
N GLY A 685 51.77 36.77 -23.36
CA GLY A 685 51.86 37.82 -22.33
C GLY A 685 50.56 38.61 -22.16
N SER A 686 50.37 39.22 -20.99
CA SER A 686 49.11 39.88 -20.61
C SER A 686 49.18 41.40 -20.56
N GLU A 687 50.19 42.02 -21.17
CA GLU A 687 50.34 43.47 -21.13
C GLU A 687 49.34 44.17 -22.06
N PHE A 688 48.63 45.18 -21.55
CA PHE A 688 47.72 46.03 -22.32
C PHE A 688 48.28 47.45 -22.43
N ARG A 689 48.20 48.03 -23.63
CA ARG A 689 48.76 49.36 -23.95
C ARG A 689 47.68 50.28 -24.51
N PHE A 690 47.68 51.56 -24.12
CA PHE A 690 46.86 52.57 -24.78
C PHE A 690 47.54 53.02 -26.08
N GLY A 691 47.02 52.57 -27.23
CA GLY A 691 47.63 52.81 -28.55
C GLY A 691 47.09 54.03 -29.28
N VAL A 692 47.92 54.64 -30.14
CA VAL A 692 47.54 55.60 -31.17
C VAL A 692 48.38 55.39 -32.43
N LEU A 693 47.80 55.64 -33.60
CA LEU A 693 48.53 55.74 -34.86
C LEU A 693 48.87 57.20 -35.13
N LYS A 694 50.14 57.50 -35.33
CA LYS A 694 50.62 58.80 -35.76
C LYS A 694 50.94 58.76 -37.24
N LEU A 695 50.27 59.62 -38.00
CA LEU A 695 50.57 59.89 -39.41
C LEU A 695 51.28 61.25 -39.49
N SER A 696 52.47 61.29 -40.08
CA SER A 696 53.26 62.53 -40.18
C SER A 696 53.10 63.17 -41.55
N SER A 697 52.98 64.50 -41.59
CA SER A 697 53.02 65.24 -42.84
C SER A 697 54.36 65.03 -43.54
N ALA A 698 54.33 64.95 -44.87
CA ALA A 698 55.52 64.75 -45.69
C ALA A 698 55.45 65.67 -46.91
N TYR A 699 56.62 66.10 -47.39
CA TYR A 699 56.75 66.90 -48.59
C TYR A 699 57.86 66.32 -49.48
N GLY A 700 57.70 66.45 -50.78
CA GLY A 700 58.71 66.02 -51.76
C GLY A 700 58.42 66.55 -53.15
N SER A 701 59.27 66.21 -54.12
CA SER A 701 59.03 66.50 -55.53
C SER A 701 57.80 65.75 -56.08
N GLU A 702 57.10 66.39 -57.01
CA GLU A 702 56.01 65.84 -57.81
C GLU A 702 56.45 64.71 -58.77
N LEU A 703 57.74 64.42 -58.87
CA LEU A 703 58.33 63.46 -59.81
C LEU A 703 58.78 62.13 -59.18
N ILE A 704 58.80 62.02 -57.85
CA ILE A 704 59.23 60.80 -57.14
C ILE A 704 58.22 60.34 -56.10
N ASN A 705 58.31 59.07 -55.70
CA ASN A 705 57.45 58.52 -54.64
C ASN A 705 57.71 59.26 -53.32
N LEU A 706 56.66 59.77 -52.70
CA LEU A 706 56.73 60.43 -51.39
C LEU A 706 56.60 59.39 -50.28
N ALA A 707 57.62 59.28 -49.42
CA ALA A 707 57.58 58.45 -48.23
C ALA A 707 56.93 59.22 -47.07
N VAL A 708 55.74 58.78 -46.64
CA VAL A 708 54.97 59.35 -45.54
C VAL A 708 55.20 58.50 -44.29
N PRO A 709 55.87 59.03 -43.24
CA PRO A 709 56.11 58.26 -42.03
C PRO A 709 54.81 57.95 -41.27
N VAL A 710 54.62 56.67 -40.96
CA VAL A 710 53.53 56.17 -40.12
C VAL A 710 54.14 55.49 -38.89
N GLU A 711 53.66 55.83 -37.70
CA GLU A 711 54.22 55.33 -36.44
C GLU A 711 53.11 54.85 -35.51
N LEU A 712 53.23 53.62 -35.01
CA LEU A 712 52.41 53.11 -33.92
C LEU A 712 53.02 53.58 -32.62
N GLN A 713 52.23 54.27 -31.81
CA GLN A 713 52.65 54.79 -30.51
C GLN A 713 51.79 54.22 -29.39
N TYR A 714 52.31 54.24 -28.17
CA TYR A 714 51.55 53.95 -26.97
C TYR A 714 51.88 54.94 -25.86
N TRP A 715 50.94 55.15 -24.95
CA TRP A 715 51.18 55.97 -23.77
C TRP A 715 52.01 55.19 -22.76
N ASN A 716 53.22 55.66 -22.44
CA ASN A 716 54.12 55.01 -21.50
C ASN A 716 53.90 55.44 -20.03
N GLY A 717 52.91 56.30 -19.77
CA GLY A 717 52.66 56.92 -18.46
C GLY A 717 52.88 58.43 -18.45
N SER A 718 53.72 58.96 -19.35
CA SER A 718 54.04 60.39 -19.43
C SER A 718 53.93 60.98 -20.83
N THR A 719 54.24 60.19 -21.87
CA THR A 719 54.26 60.62 -23.28
C THR A 719 53.87 59.47 -24.20
N PHE A 720 53.52 59.81 -25.45
CA PHE A 720 53.37 58.80 -26.50
C PHE A 720 54.76 58.42 -27.05
N ALA A 721 55.16 57.18 -26.81
CA ALA A 721 56.42 56.60 -27.29
C ALA A 721 56.16 55.63 -28.44
N THR A 722 57.14 55.45 -29.33
CA THR A 722 57.07 54.43 -30.40
C THR A 722 56.83 53.05 -29.80
N ASN A 723 55.84 52.32 -30.30
CA ASN A 723 55.59 50.95 -29.90
C ASN A 723 56.50 49.97 -30.64
N ALA A 724 57.77 49.89 -30.23
CA ALA A 724 58.76 49.02 -30.85
C ALA A 724 58.42 47.51 -30.80
N GLY A 725 57.47 47.10 -29.94
CA GLY A 725 57.00 45.72 -29.90
C GLY A 725 56.00 45.36 -31.02
N ASP A 726 55.48 46.34 -31.77
CA ASP A 726 54.52 46.07 -32.84
C ASP A 726 55.17 46.00 -34.22
N SER A 727 55.27 44.78 -34.75
CA SER A 727 55.62 44.56 -36.16
C SER A 727 54.53 43.81 -36.92
N CYS A 728 53.31 43.79 -36.37
CA CYS A 728 52.25 42.87 -36.80
C CYS A 728 50.93 43.56 -37.14
N THR A 729 50.70 44.76 -36.63
CA THR A 729 49.64 45.61 -37.14
C THR A 729 49.90 45.87 -38.63
N SER A 730 48.86 45.77 -39.45
CA SER A 730 48.92 46.03 -40.90
C SER A 730 47.76 46.92 -41.30
N LEU A 731 48.01 48.00 -42.05
CA LEU A 731 46.94 48.91 -42.46
C LEU A 731 46.53 48.63 -43.91
N PRO A 732 45.22 48.41 -44.18
CA PRO A 732 44.75 48.28 -45.55
C PRO A 732 44.84 49.64 -46.26
N LEU A 733 45.45 49.68 -47.44
CA LEU A 733 45.56 50.91 -48.23
C LEU A 733 44.20 51.50 -48.60
N SER A 734 43.16 50.66 -48.66
CA SER A 734 41.80 51.09 -48.92
C SER A 734 41.19 51.93 -47.78
N SER A 735 41.84 51.95 -46.61
CA SER A 735 41.44 52.84 -45.51
C SER A 735 41.95 54.27 -45.65
N LEU A 736 42.88 54.53 -46.58
CA LEU A 736 43.44 55.84 -46.81
C LEU A 736 42.49 56.69 -47.66
N ALA A 737 41.93 57.73 -47.07
CA ALA A 737 41.21 58.77 -47.79
C ALA A 737 42.12 59.97 -48.10
N LEU A 738 42.00 60.49 -49.32
CA LEU A 738 42.67 61.71 -49.77
C LEU A 738 41.60 62.78 -50.02
N GLY A 739 41.77 63.94 -49.39
CA GLY A 739 40.83 65.05 -49.50
C GLY A 739 41.50 66.40 -49.31
N THR A 740 40.68 67.46 -49.30
CA THR A 740 41.14 68.84 -49.05
C THR A 740 42.34 69.23 -49.93
N TYR A 741 42.19 68.98 -51.24
CA TYR A 741 43.21 69.27 -52.24
C TYR A 741 43.49 70.78 -52.36
N ARG A 742 44.75 71.16 -52.55
CA ARG A 742 45.23 72.55 -52.65
C ARG A 742 46.34 72.68 -53.69
N GLY A 743 46.49 73.87 -54.25
CA GLY A 743 47.42 74.10 -55.36
C GLY A 743 46.90 73.45 -56.64
N ASN A 744 47.79 72.92 -57.46
CA ASN A 744 47.46 72.23 -58.71
C ASN A 744 47.45 70.71 -58.58
N LEU A 745 47.09 70.18 -57.39
CA LEU A 745 46.90 68.75 -57.19
C LEU A 745 45.40 68.46 -57.16
N ALA A 746 44.92 67.56 -58.00
CA ALA A 746 43.53 67.12 -58.06
C ALA A 746 43.34 65.69 -57.52
N ALA A 747 42.07 65.28 -57.42
CA ALA A 747 41.72 63.96 -56.93
C ALA A 747 42.32 62.86 -57.83
N CYS A 748 42.94 61.87 -57.18
CA CYS A 748 43.56 60.71 -57.83
C CYS A 748 44.70 61.00 -58.81
N GLU A 749 45.23 62.22 -58.84
CA GLU A 749 46.53 62.48 -59.45
C GLU A 749 47.67 61.84 -58.64
N THR A 750 47.49 61.67 -57.33
CA THR A 750 48.34 60.83 -56.48
C THR A 750 47.53 59.70 -55.85
N ALA A 751 48.19 58.60 -55.53
CA ALA A 751 47.60 57.42 -54.89
C ALA A 751 48.65 56.70 -54.03
N PRO A 752 48.26 55.91 -53.01
CA PRO A 752 49.17 54.97 -52.37
C PRO A 752 49.78 53.99 -53.39
N GLY A 753 51.05 53.64 -53.20
CA GLY A 753 51.69 52.54 -53.93
C GLY A 753 51.09 51.19 -53.52
N SER A 754 51.30 50.15 -54.35
CA SER A 754 50.69 48.82 -54.13
C SER A 754 51.20 48.05 -52.91
N ALA A 755 52.31 48.48 -52.30
CA ALA A 755 52.80 47.91 -51.06
C ALA A 755 52.03 48.48 -49.86
N GLY A 756 51.34 47.62 -49.11
CA GLY A 756 50.66 47.99 -47.87
C GLY A 756 51.61 48.55 -46.80
N VAL A 757 51.05 49.20 -45.78
CA VAL A 757 51.87 49.69 -44.66
C VAL A 757 52.15 48.53 -43.71
N VAL A 758 53.39 48.03 -43.78
CA VAL A 758 53.94 47.04 -42.84
C VAL A 758 54.78 47.78 -41.82
N PHE A 759 54.59 47.45 -40.54
CA PHE A 759 55.36 48.04 -39.46
C PHE A 759 56.54 47.14 -39.08
N THR A 760 57.68 47.73 -38.81
CA THR A 760 58.83 47.09 -38.18
C THR A 760 59.24 47.94 -36.99
N ASN A 761 59.22 47.35 -35.80
CA ASN A 761 59.45 48.06 -34.54
C ASN A 761 58.58 49.32 -34.39
N GLY A 762 57.29 49.20 -34.71
CA GLY A 762 56.30 50.27 -34.58
C GLY A 762 56.40 51.37 -35.64
N ARG A 763 57.29 51.24 -36.63
CA ARG A 763 57.50 52.25 -37.69
C ARG A 763 57.21 51.66 -39.06
N GLY A 764 56.48 52.41 -39.88
CA GLY A 764 56.13 52.06 -41.24
C GLY A 764 56.22 53.27 -42.17
N LEU A 765 56.18 53.01 -43.47
CA LEU A 765 56.18 54.04 -44.51
C LEU A 765 54.97 53.83 -45.42
N LEU A 766 54.11 54.84 -45.51
CA LEU A 766 53.10 54.93 -46.54
C LEU A 766 53.75 55.59 -47.76
N ARG A 767 53.84 54.86 -48.88
CA ARG A 767 54.41 55.39 -50.12
C ARG A 767 53.30 55.98 -50.97
N MET A 768 53.38 57.27 -51.28
CA MET A 768 52.49 57.94 -52.23
C MET A 768 53.18 58.05 -53.58
N LEU A 769 52.49 57.63 -54.64
CA LEU A 769 52.97 57.72 -56.02
C LEU A 769 53.01 59.19 -56.47
N PRO A 770 54.01 59.60 -57.26
CA PRO A 770 54.16 60.97 -57.73
C PRO A 770 52.96 61.38 -58.60
N PRO A 771 52.46 62.62 -58.45
CA PRO A 771 51.38 63.12 -59.28
C PRO A 771 51.81 63.52 -60.70
N GLY A 772 53.12 63.60 -60.96
CA GLY A 772 53.66 63.95 -62.27
C GLY A 772 53.94 65.45 -62.43
N SER A 773 54.68 65.79 -63.48
CA SER A 773 55.08 67.17 -63.77
C SER A 773 53.86 68.07 -63.97
N GLY A 774 53.87 69.24 -63.34
CA GLY A 774 52.78 70.21 -63.40
C GLY A 774 51.79 70.11 -62.24
N ASN A 775 51.68 68.97 -61.55
CA ASN A 775 50.67 68.72 -60.52
C ASN A 775 51.16 69.06 -59.10
N ALA A 776 51.79 70.24 -58.96
CA ALA A 776 52.33 70.70 -57.68
C ALA A 776 51.21 71.21 -56.76
N GLY A 777 51.10 70.63 -55.58
CA GLY A 777 50.01 70.91 -54.64
C GLY A 777 50.09 70.05 -53.39
N SER A 778 48.99 69.99 -52.63
CA SER A 778 48.93 69.17 -51.42
C SER A 778 47.54 68.59 -51.21
N ALA A 779 47.48 67.43 -50.54
CA ALA A 779 46.24 66.83 -50.07
C ALA A 779 46.36 66.47 -48.59
N ASP A 780 45.23 66.42 -47.89
CA ASP A 780 45.15 65.86 -46.55
C ASP A 780 44.86 64.35 -46.67
N ALA A 781 45.76 63.54 -46.13
CA ALA A 781 45.70 62.09 -46.07
C ALA A 781 45.14 61.66 -44.71
N THR A 782 44.05 60.89 -44.72
CA THR A 782 43.36 60.41 -43.51
C THR A 782 43.32 58.89 -43.52
N ILE A 783 43.75 58.23 -42.44
CA ILE A 783 43.58 56.77 -42.30
C ILE A 783 42.34 56.52 -41.47
N ASN A 784 41.30 55.94 -42.07
CA ASN A 784 40.02 55.67 -41.42
C ASN A 784 40.13 54.46 -40.47
N LEU A 785 40.39 54.71 -39.19
CA LEU A 785 40.58 53.65 -38.17
C LEU A 785 39.27 53.30 -37.45
N GLY A 786 38.35 54.26 -37.33
CA GLY A 786 37.08 54.11 -36.62
C GLY A 786 36.06 53.20 -37.33
N ALA A 787 34.91 52.98 -36.71
CA ALA A 787 33.85 52.13 -37.27
C ALA A 787 33.22 52.68 -38.56
N VAL A 788 33.35 53.98 -38.83
CA VAL A 788 32.82 54.66 -40.01
C VAL A 788 33.99 55.27 -40.78
N ALA A 789 34.05 55.01 -42.07
CA ALA A 789 35.02 55.63 -42.96
C ALA A 789 34.43 56.89 -43.62
N THR A 790 35.30 57.87 -43.87
CA THR A 790 34.95 59.11 -44.55
C THR A 790 35.94 59.43 -45.66
N GLY A 791 35.50 60.20 -46.65
CA GLY A 791 36.33 60.60 -47.79
C GLY A 791 36.46 59.55 -48.88
N GLN A 792 37.27 59.87 -49.88
CA GLN A 792 37.50 59.04 -51.07
C GLN A 792 38.93 58.52 -51.07
N GLN A 793 39.12 57.28 -51.49
CA GLN A 793 40.41 56.67 -51.78
C GLN A 793 40.69 56.73 -53.30
N CYS A 794 41.97 56.65 -53.65
CA CYS A 794 42.44 56.50 -55.02
C CYS A 794 43.29 55.24 -55.07
N SER A 795 42.83 54.18 -55.73
CA SER A 795 43.53 52.89 -55.73
C SER A 795 44.80 52.88 -56.60
N ALA A 796 44.89 53.79 -57.56
CA ALA A 796 46.06 54.05 -58.40
C ALA A 796 46.01 55.49 -58.94
N VAL A 797 47.13 55.97 -59.47
CA VAL A 797 47.19 57.27 -60.16
C VAL A 797 46.30 57.23 -61.41
N GLY A 798 45.43 58.23 -61.58
CA GLY A 798 44.45 58.33 -62.66
C GLY A 798 43.21 57.44 -62.51
N ALA A 799 43.11 56.65 -61.43
CA ALA A 799 41.92 55.85 -61.17
C ALA A 799 40.72 56.72 -60.75
N ALA A 800 39.50 56.20 -60.91
CA ALA A 800 38.32 56.84 -60.36
C ALA A 800 38.35 56.84 -58.84
N ALA A 801 38.00 57.98 -58.23
CA ALA A 801 37.85 58.08 -56.78
C ALA A 801 36.71 57.16 -56.30
N THR A 802 36.99 56.31 -55.31
CA THR A 802 36.00 55.42 -54.70
C THR A 802 35.91 55.65 -53.20
N PRO A 803 34.79 55.31 -52.52
CA PRO A 803 34.69 55.49 -51.08
C PRO A 803 35.80 54.74 -50.33
N ALA A 804 36.46 55.43 -49.39
CA ALA A 804 37.39 54.77 -48.50
C ALA A 804 36.65 53.79 -47.55
N VAL A 805 37.33 52.74 -47.11
CA VAL A 805 36.78 51.77 -46.16
C VAL A 805 37.38 51.94 -44.77
N THR A 806 36.83 51.28 -43.76
CA THR A 806 37.42 51.28 -42.43
C THR A 806 38.56 50.28 -42.34
N ALA A 807 39.63 50.63 -41.62
CA ALA A 807 40.65 49.69 -41.19
C ALA A 807 40.16 48.80 -40.01
N ALA A 808 39.03 49.16 -39.38
CA ALA A 808 38.45 48.52 -38.21
C ALA A 808 39.41 48.42 -37.02
N MET A 809 40.19 49.49 -36.78
CA MET A 809 41.16 49.58 -35.69
C MET A 809 40.93 50.81 -34.78
N PRO A 810 39.73 50.99 -34.21
CA PRO A 810 39.40 52.16 -33.39
C PRO A 810 40.32 52.31 -32.17
N TRP A 811 40.96 51.23 -31.72
CA TRP A 811 41.96 51.24 -30.63
C TRP A 811 43.24 52.00 -30.96
N LEU A 812 43.46 52.38 -32.22
CA LEU A 812 44.59 53.20 -32.67
C LEU A 812 44.19 54.65 -32.99
N GLN A 813 42.93 55.06 -32.78
CA GLN A 813 42.53 56.44 -33.00
C GLN A 813 43.22 57.40 -32.03
N GLY A 814 43.67 58.53 -32.53
CA GLY A 814 44.37 59.54 -31.74
C GLY A 814 43.43 60.63 -31.21
N ARG A 815 44.03 61.65 -30.63
CA ARG A 815 43.38 62.92 -30.28
C ARG A 815 43.93 64.02 -31.19
N ARG A 816 43.06 64.78 -31.86
CA ARG A 816 43.47 66.01 -32.56
C ARG A 816 43.68 67.14 -31.56
N THR A 817 44.54 68.11 -31.87
CA THR A 817 44.84 69.26 -31.01
C THR A 817 43.61 70.03 -30.54
N THR A 818 42.53 70.02 -31.32
CA THR A 818 41.25 70.68 -31.00
C THR A 818 40.18 69.74 -30.44
N ALA A 819 40.43 68.43 -30.38
CA ALA A 819 39.46 67.44 -29.91
C ALA A 819 39.62 67.19 -28.40
N ALA A 820 38.51 66.84 -27.73
CA ALA A 820 38.52 66.45 -26.31
C ALA A 820 38.78 64.94 -26.10
N THR A 821 38.69 64.13 -27.16
CA THR A 821 38.66 62.66 -27.09
C THR A 821 39.62 61.96 -28.06
N TYR A 822 40.04 60.74 -27.73
CA TYR A 822 40.93 59.84 -28.48
C TYR A 822 40.18 58.94 -29.49
N ASN A 823 39.23 59.51 -30.20
CA ASN A 823 38.39 58.82 -31.20
C ASN A 823 38.52 59.46 -32.59
N GLN A 824 39.67 60.09 -32.86
CA GLN A 824 39.91 60.81 -34.10
C GLN A 824 40.86 60.04 -35.00
N ASP A 825 40.47 59.90 -36.27
CA ASP A 825 41.34 59.34 -37.30
C ASP A 825 42.55 60.26 -37.56
N PRO A 826 43.76 59.68 -37.71
CA PRO A 826 44.97 60.46 -37.94
C PRO A 826 44.97 61.06 -39.34
N VAL A 827 45.36 62.34 -39.39
CA VAL A 827 45.44 63.13 -40.62
C VAL A 827 46.80 63.78 -40.74
N ALA A 828 47.35 63.74 -41.94
CA ALA A 828 48.59 64.41 -42.29
C ALA A 828 48.46 65.11 -43.63
N ARG A 829 49.26 66.15 -43.85
CA ARG A 829 49.36 66.79 -45.16
C ARG A 829 50.48 66.15 -45.98
N ILE A 830 50.15 65.72 -47.19
CA ILE A 830 51.12 65.31 -48.20
C ILE A 830 51.26 66.42 -49.23
N SER A 831 52.48 66.88 -49.47
CA SER A 831 52.78 68.00 -50.37
C SER A 831 53.74 67.57 -51.47
N PHE A 832 53.44 67.96 -52.71
CA PHE A 832 54.26 67.71 -53.89
C PHE A 832 54.67 69.04 -54.55
N GLY A 833 55.97 69.22 -54.80
CA GLY A 833 56.48 70.33 -55.62
C GLY A 833 56.31 71.74 -55.02
N GLN A 834 56.11 71.87 -53.70
CA GLN A 834 55.91 73.17 -53.02
C GLN A 834 57.16 74.06 -53.01
N TYR A 835 58.36 73.48 -52.94
CA TYR A 835 59.61 74.23 -52.93
C TYR A 835 60.49 73.81 -54.11
N ARG A 836 60.57 74.67 -55.14
CA ARG A 836 61.35 74.42 -56.36
C ARG A 836 62.76 74.99 -56.20
N SER A 837 63.66 74.22 -55.58
CA SER A 837 65.10 74.53 -55.52
C SER A 837 65.93 73.31 -55.88
N PRO A 838 67.01 73.45 -56.69
CA PRO A 838 67.93 72.34 -57.02
C PRO A 838 68.53 71.66 -55.77
N LEU A 839 68.73 72.42 -54.68
CA LEU A 839 69.23 71.94 -53.39
C LEU A 839 68.20 71.07 -52.64
N ILE A 840 66.91 71.36 -52.80
CA ILE A 840 65.83 70.59 -52.18
C ILE A 840 65.63 69.29 -52.95
N HIS A 841 65.70 69.33 -54.29
CA HIS A 841 65.66 68.13 -55.12
C HIS A 841 66.81 67.15 -54.81
N LEU A 842 68.04 67.65 -54.60
CA LEU A 842 69.18 66.82 -54.21
C LEU A 842 69.05 66.22 -52.79
N ARG A 843 68.32 66.86 -51.87
CA ARG A 843 68.04 66.32 -50.52
C ARG A 843 66.88 65.30 -50.52
N GLU A 844 65.98 65.40 -51.49
CA GLU A 844 64.80 64.54 -51.61
C GLU A 844 65.06 63.27 -52.45
N VAL A 845 66.11 63.27 -53.29
CA VAL A 845 66.52 62.14 -54.14
C VAL A 845 67.55 61.21 -53.46
N TYR A 846 68.23 61.67 -52.39
CA TYR A 846 69.32 60.93 -51.71
C TYR A 846 69.03 60.61 -50.24
#